data_AF-A0A432UQE7-F1
#
_entry.id   AF-A0A432UQE7-F1
#
_cell.length_a   1.000
_cell.length_b   1.000
_cell.length_c   1.000
_cell.angle_alpha   90.00
_cell.angle_beta   90.00
_cell.angle_gamma   90.00
#
_symmetry.space_group_name_H-M   'P 1'
#
loop_
_entity.id
_entity.type
_entity.pdbx_description
1 polymer ?
#
loop_
_entity_poly.entity_id
_entity_poly.type
_entity_poly.pdbx_seq_one_letter_code
_entity_poly.pdbx_strand_id
1 'polypeptide(L)'
;MATLSDKQASSHSPSFVYNLDHEDRNTSLKSGRAVLTDFNEQQFVKFDKGCSIETLLKERTSFIDQLLKKIWEHFFSKEECEQLTLVAVGGYGRGELQPYSDIDLLILGENFVDLQPKIVEFITYLWDIGFEVGHAVRNLEDCIEAGREDVTTATNLLEARWLAGKYEQFLSLQNLFNLKSFWPSHEFFQAKLEEQEKRHKRYNNTLYQLEPNIKESPGGLRDIQTILWVAKRHFGASSLQELMQHNFISLQEYKEIQAAYLYLNRIRFALHRLKKRHEDRLLFDHQQQLAELLNHDDRPEHNDSIKAVEAFMKPYYRNAHIVARLNEILLQHFKEEIYHFSEDKIEPINPRFRIINNYLDVVKENLFAKNPTALLEIFIIIENYQHLIQGIRSRTIRLIRNHLHLIDDQFRSDPINKALFIEIFRQPKGVNAAVKRMYAYGILGAYLPSFKKITGLMQFNIFHAYTVDEHTILVIRNLRRFFIKQHAYEFPTAHQIATQLCKPEILLLAGLFHDIAKGRNGAHEKLGAVDAKAFSQKHNLNKNDTDLLSWLVLRHLDFSYVAQKKDLSDPEIIQQFAEKVGTQQRLDYLYLLTLADVRSTSDEVWNDWKNQLFLQLYHNTTQALDSSSSQPRDRVKQAIFNKEKASELLKKRGLIPMHFQGFWQAFEQTDFFNRQSAAEIARITRVLFEEDHEAINIHLQPTTSRGATELII
;
A
#
# COMPACT_ATOMS: atom_id res chain seq x y z
N MET A 1 38.73 -44.21 27.91
CA MET A 1 39.05 -44.76 29.25
C MET A 1 38.36 -43.88 30.29
N ALA A 2 37.57 -44.49 31.18
CA ALA A 2 37.05 -43.97 32.45
C ALA A 2 36.16 -42.70 32.40
N THR A 3 34.84 -42.86 32.31
CA THR A 3 33.85 -42.94 33.42
C THR A 3 33.43 -41.59 34.00
N LEU A 4 32.23 -41.12 33.61
CA LEU A 4 31.34 -40.37 34.48
C LEU A 4 29.90 -40.88 34.32
N SER A 5 29.51 -41.66 35.32
CA SER A 5 28.18 -42.03 35.81
C SER A 5 27.05 -42.38 34.82
N ASP A 6 26.81 -43.68 34.71
CA ASP A 6 25.49 -44.29 34.74
C ASP A 6 24.65 -43.71 35.90
N LYS A 7 23.71 -42.82 35.57
CA LYS A 7 22.49 -42.54 36.36
C LYS A 7 21.51 -41.70 35.54
N GLN A 8 20.87 -42.33 34.56
CA GLN A 8 19.51 -41.97 34.11
C GLN A 8 18.95 -43.12 33.27
N ALA A 9 18.75 -44.26 33.92
CA ALA A 9 17.88 -45.30 33.39
C ALA A 9 16.42 -44.84 33.54
N SER A 10 15.75 -44.76 32.40
CA SER A 10 14.30 -44.89 32.19
C SER A 10 13.35 -44.10 33.10
N SER A 11 12.96 -42.91 32.65
CA SER A 11 11.55 -42.53 32.68
C SER A 11 11.10 -42.30 31.24
N HIS A 12 10.78 -43.38 30.53
CA HIS A 12 9.97 -43.25 29.31
C HIS A 12 8.60 -42.76 29.76
N SER A 13 8.43 -41.45 29.85
CA SER A 13 7.09 -40.89 29.74
C SER A 13 6.51 -41.47 28.45
N PRO A 14 5.33 -42.12 28.50
CA PRO A 14 4.82 -42.77 27.31
C PRO A 14 4.64 -41.74 26.19
N SER A 15 4.82 -42.17 24.94
CA SER A 15 4.62 -41.30 23.78
C SER A 15 3.21 -40.72 23.83
N PHE A 16 2.99 -39.51 23.29
CA PHE A 16 1.66 -38.91 23.23
C PHE A 16 0.58 -39.88 22.72
N VAL A 17 0.92 -40.67 21.70
CA VAL A 17 0.03 -41.71 21.14
C VAL A 17 -0.34 -42.77 22.17
N TYR A 18 0.60 -43.24 22.99
CA TYR A 18 0.27 -44.16 24.07
C TYR A 18 -0.69 -43.53 25.08
N ASN A 19 -0.41 -42.30 25.53
CA ASN A 19 -1.26 -41.62 26.51
C ASN A 19 -2.64 -41.30 25.96
N LEU A 20 -2.73 -40.99 24.66
CA LEU A 20 -3.99 -40.77 23.96
C LEU A 20 -4.87 -42.03 24.03
N ASP A 21 -4.30 -43.21 23.80
CA ASP A 21 -5.06 -44.46 23.71
C ASP A 21 -5.27 -45.18 25.06
N HIS A 22 -4.42 -44.94 26.07
CA HIS A 22 -4.35 -45.78 27.28
C HIS A 22 -4.43 -45.03 28.62
N GLU A 23 -4.24 -43.71 28.62
CA GLU A 23 -4.23 -42.90 29.85
C GLU A 23 -5.47 -41.98 29.92
N ASP A 24 -5.69 -41.36 31.07
CA ASP A 24 -6.80 -40.42 31.24
C ASP A 24 -6.62 -39.15 30.39
N ARG A 25 -7.73 -38.47 30.08
CA ARG A 25 -7.78 -37.28 29.22
C ARG A 25 -6.80 -36.18 29.67
N ASN A 26 -6.60 -35.95 30.98
CA ASN A 26 -5.69 -34.90 31.43
C ASN A 26 -4.23 -35.24 31.14
N THR A 27 -3.87 -36.52 31.29
CA THR A 27 -2.53 -37.02 31.00
C THR A 27 -2.22 -36.93 29.51
N SER A 28 -3.17 -37.34 28.65
CA SER A 28 -3.00 -37.22 27.20
C SER A 28 -2.86 -35.76 26.75
N LEU A 29 -3.72 -34.85 27.24
CA LEU A 29 -3.64 -33.41 26.97
C LEU A 29 -2.31 -32.79 27.40
N LYS A 30 -1.83 -33.12 28.60
CA LYS A 30 -0.54 -32.62 29.11
C LYS A 30 0.62 -33.08 28.23
N SER A 31 0.64 -34.36 27.85
CA SER A 31 1.69 -34.90 26.98
C SER A 31 1.62 -34.32 25.56
N GLY A 32 0.42 -34.06 25.05
CA GLY A 32 0.20 -33.43 23.76
C GLY A 32 0.69 -31.98 23.68
N ARG A 33 0.37 -31.17 24.70
CA ARG A 33 0.90 -29.80 24.84
C ARG A 33 2.43 -29.78 24.89
N ALA A 34 3.04 -30.74 25.58
CA ALA A 34 4.49 -30.87 25.65
C ALA A 34 5.08 -31.18 24.27
N VAL A 35 4.50 -32.13 23.53
CA VAL A 35 4.94 -32.48 22.16
C VAL A 35 4.89 -31.28 21.20
N LEU A 36 3.83 -30.46 21.25
CA LEU A 36 3.73 -29.24 20.43
C LEU A 36 4.79 -28.19 20.81
N THR A 37 5.02 -28.01 22.12
CA THR A 37 6.03 -27.07 22.64
C THR A 37 7.44 -27.49 22.24
N ASP A 38 7.78 -28.76 22.43
CA ASP A 38 9.08 -29.32 22.08
C ASP A 38 9.33 -29.23 20.56
N PHE A 39 8.32 -29.50 19.73
CA PHE A 39 8.43 -29.37 18.28
C PHE A 39 8.71 -27.92 17.85
N ASN A 40 8.06 -26.93 18.47
CA ASN A 40 8.30 -25.52 18.19
C ASN A 40 9.74 -25.13 18.53
N GLU A 41 10.22 -25.47 19.73
CA GLU A 41 11.60 -25.16 20.15
C GLU A 41 12.63 -25.87 19.25
N GLN A 42 12.39 -27.12 18.83
CA GLN A 42 13.24 -27.80 17.86
C GLN A 42 13.29 -27.09 16.49
N GLN A 43 12.15 -26.63 15.98
CA GLN A 43 12.11 -25.86 14.74
C GLN A 43 12.82 -24.50 14.87
N PHE A 44 12.73 -23.84 16.02
CA PHE A 44 13.47 -22.61 16.29
C PHE A 44 14.98 -22.85 16.31
N VAL A 45 15.45 -23.92 16.93
CA VAL A 45 16.86 -24.32 16.89
C VAL A 45 17.33 -24.61 15.46
N LYS A 46 16.51 -25.30 14.64
CA LYS A 46 16.83 -25.54 13.22
C LYS A 46 16.91 -24.23 12.43
N PHE A 47 15.98 -23.30 12.66
CA PHE A 47 15.98 -21.98 12.05
C PHE A 47 17.25 -21.20 12.38
N ASP A 48 17.64 -21.17 13.65
CA ASP A 48 18.86 -20.48 14.12
C ASP A 48 20.15 -21.09 13.53
N LYS A 49 20.11 -22.39 13.21
CA LYS A 49 21.20 -23.09 12.49
C LYS A 49 21.18 -22.90 10.96
N GLY A 50 20.30 -22.03 10.45
CA GLY A 50 20.23 -21.70 9.02
C GLY A 50 19.43 -22.69 8.17
N CYS A 51 18.56 -23.52 8.77
CA CYS A 51 17.66 -24.38 7.99
C CYS A 51 16.75 -23.53 7.08
N SER A 52 16.50 -24.01 5.87
CA SER A 52 15.66 -23.28 4.92
C SER A 52 14.21 -23.19 5.41
N ILE A 53 13.56 -22.05 5.17
CA ILE A 53 12.16 -21.86 5.55
C ILE A 53 11.24 -22.86 4.85
N GLU A 54 11.55 -23.24 3.61
CA GLU A 54 10.78 -24.22 2.85
C GLU A 54 10.79 -25.58 3.55
N THR A 55 11.96 -26.03 4.03
CA THR A 55 12.09 -27.25 4.82
C THR A 55 11.29 -27.16 6.11
N LEU A 56 11.38 -26.04 6.83
CA LEU A 56 10.67 -25.86 8.10
C LEU A 56 9.14 -25.92 7.94
N LEU A 57 8.60 -25.27 6.91
CA LEU A 57 7.15 -25.31 6.62
C LEU A 57 6.70 -26.73 6.25
N LYS A 58 7.43 -27.43 5.37
CA LYS A 58 7.14 -28.81 4.99
C LYS A 58 7.17 -29.77 6.19
N GLU A 59 8.20 -29.66 7.03
CA GLU A 59 8.32 -30.46 8.26
C GLU A 59 7.15 -30.20 9.21
N ARG A 60 6.77 -28.92 9.40
CA ARG A 60 5.66 -28.53 10.28
C ARG A 60 4.33 -29.06 9.78
N THR A 61 4.01 -28.88 8.50
CA THR A 61 2.78 -29.44 7.93
C THR A 61 2.74 -30.96 8.08
N SER A 62 3.84 -31.65 7.77
CA SER A 62 3.88 -33.11 7.92
C SER A 62 3.71 -33.58 9.36
N PHE A 63 4.32 -32.89 10.32
CA PHE A 63 4.18 -33.19 11.75
C PHE A 63 2.74 -33.00 12.24
N ILE A 64 2.11 -31.87 11.91
CA ILE A 64 0.71 -31.60 12.30
C ILE A 64 -0.25 -32.57 11.59
N ASP A 65 -0.02 -32.90 10.31
CA ASP A 65 -0.81 -33.90 9.59
C ASP A 65 -0.81 -35.26 10.33
N GLN A 66 0.38 -35.73 10.72
CA GLN A 66 0.52 -37.01 11.42
C GLN A 66 -0.16 -36.98 12.80
N LEU A 67 -0.01 -35.87 13.53
CA LEU A 67 -0.63 -35.69 14.83
C LEU A 67 -2.17 -35.69 14.71
N LEU A 68 -2.73 -34.92 13.77
CA LEU A 68 -4.17 -34.88 13.55
C LEU A 68 -4.73 -36.22 13.08
N LYS A 69 -4.01 -36.97 12.23
CA LYS A 69 -4.43 -38.32 11.82
C LYS A 69 -4.51 -39.27 13.01
N LYS A 70 -3.54 -39.21 13.93
CA LYS A 70 -3.55 -40.05 15.13
C LYS A 70 -4.68 -39.67 16.10
N ILE A 71 -4.93 -38.39 16.28
CA ILE A 71 -6.06 -37.92 17.09
C ILE A 71 -7.38 -38.32 16.41
N TRP A 72 -7.51 -38.17 15.10
CA TRP A 72 -8.69 -38.59 14.35
C TRP A 72 -9.00 -40.08 14.51
N GLU A 73 -7.99 -40.94 14.34
CA GLU A 73 -8.10 -42.40 14.51
C GLU A 73 -8.48 -42.82 15.94
N HIS A 74 -8.23 -41.97 16.95
CA HIS A 74 -8.63 -42.21 18.33
C HIS A 74 -10.12 -41.93 18.56
N PHE A 75 -10.63 -40.82 18.00
CA PHE A 75 -12.03 -40.39 18.21
C PHE A 75 -13.03 -41.14 17.32
N PHE A 76 -12.61 -41.59 16.14
CA PHE A 76 -13.48 -42.22 15.15
C PHE A 76 -13.03 -43.64 14.82
N SER A 77 -13.94 -44.59 14.92
CA SER A 77 -13.72 -45.96 14.45
C SER A 77 -13.53 -46.00 12.93
N LYS A 78 -13.02 -47.14 12.43
CA LYS A 78 -12.85 -47.33 10.98
C LYS A 78 -14.16 -47.17 10.20
N GLU A 79 -15.27 -47.67 10.73
CA GLU A 79 -16.59 -47.56 10.09
C GLU A 79 -17.10 -46.12 10.05
N GLU A 80 -16.83 -45.33 11.09
CA GLU A 80 -17.18 -43.90 11.13
C GLU A 80 -16.27 -43.08 10.20
N CYS A 81 -15.01 -43.47 10.04
CA CYS A 81 -14.09 -42.88 9.07
C CYS A 81 -14.51 -43.14 7.60
N GLU A 82 -15.36 -44.13 7.33
CA GLU A 82 -15.99 -44.35 6.02
C GLU A 82 -17.23 -43.45 5.80
N GLN A 83 -17.65 -42.71 6.83
CA GLN A 83 -18.77 -41.77 6.76
C GLN A 83 -18.30 -40.31 6.74
N LEU A 84 -17.13 -40.05 7.32
CA LEU A 84 -16.55 -38.72 7.47
C LEU A 84 -15.21 -38.59 6.75
N THR A 85 -14.89 -37.37 6.33
CA THR A 85 -13.59 -37.00 5.78
C THR A 85 -13.05 -35.78 6.49
N LEU A 86 -11.81 -35.87 6.95
CA LEU A 86 -11.06 -34.75 7.51
C LEU A 86 -10.22 -34.08 6.42
N VAL A 87 -10.45 -32.79 6.22
CA VAL A 87 -9.83 -31.98 5.17
C VAL A 87 -9.17 -30.75 5.79
N ALA A 88 -7.90 -30.49 5.45
CA ALA A 88 -7.25 -29.22 5.75
C ALA A 88 -7.66 -28.19 4.69
N VAL A 89 -7.99 -26.96 5.11
CA VAL A 89 -8.33 -25.85 4.21
C VAL A 89 -7.45 -24.63 4.49
N GLY A 90 -7.55 -23.59 3.67
CA GLY A 90 -6.83 -22.34 3.87
C GLY A 90 -5.31 -22.51 3.87
N GLY A 91 -4.62 -21.78 4.76
CA GLY A 91 -3.16 -21.83 4.89
C GLY A 91 -2.61 -23.19 5.31
N TYR A 92 -3.38 -23.95 6.07
CA TYR A 92 -3.01 -25.31 6.45
C TYR A 92 -3.19 -26.30 5.27
N GLY A 93 -4.27 -26.13 4.49
CA GLY A 93 -4.49 -26.85 3.24
C GLY A 93 -3.34 -26.69 2.24
N ARG A 94 -2.84 -25.45 2.07
CA ARG A 94 -1.66 -25.15 1.24
C ARG A 94 -0.33 -25.69 1.76
N GLY A 95 -0.26 -26.15 3.01
CA GLY A 95 0.99 -26.58 3.63
C GLY A 95 1.94 -25.41 3.98
N GLU A 96 1.38 -24.24 4.30
CA GLU A 96 2.14 -23.02 4.62
C GLU A 96 2.03 -22.66 6.11
N LEU A 97 1.81 -23.67 6.97
CA LEU A 97 1.59 -23.44 8.39
C LEU A 97 2.85 -22.83 9.03
N GLN A 98 2.72 -21.66 9.65
CA GLN A 98 3.77 -21.05 10.46
C GLN A 98 3.60 -21.45 11.94
N PRO A 99 4.63 -21.28 12.79
CA PRO A 99 4.45 -21.38 14.24
C PRO A 99 3.32 -20.47 14.71
N TYR A 100 2.47 -20.93 15.63
CA TYR A 100 1.32 -20.15 16.13
C TYR A 100 0.32 -19.71 15.05
N SER A 101 0.26 -20.39 13.91
CA SER A 101 -0.86 -20.23 12.98
C SER A 101 -1.98 -21.19 13.30
N ASP A 102 -3.19 -20.73 13.07
CA ASP A 102 -4.42 -21.51 13.17
C ASP A 102 -4.39 -22.69 12.19
N ILE A 103 -5.05 -23.77 12.58
CA ILE A 103 -5.38 -24.88 11.68
C ILE A 103 -6.85 -24.78 11.28
N ASP A 104 -7.10 -24.68 9.97
CA ASP A 104 -8.45 -24.66 9.44
C ASP A 104 -8.85 -26.05 8.92
N LEU A 105 -9.95 -26.58 9.45
CA LEU A 105 -10.44 -27.94 9.18
C LEU A 105 -11.86 -27.92 8.59
N LEU A 106 -12.08 -28.74 7.57
CA LEU A 106 -13.40 -29.09 7.09
C LEU A 106 -13.63 -30.58 7.39
N ILE A 107 -14.70 -30.87 8.13
CA ILE A 107 -15.20 -32.23 8.33
C ILE A 107 -16.38 -32.42 7.38
N LEU A 108 -16.18 -33.26 6.36
CA LEU A 108 -17.16 -33.53 5.31
C LEU A 108 -17.88 -34.85 5.61
N GLY A 109 -19.21 -34.87 5.51
CA GLY A 109 -20.02 -36.08 5.66
C GLY A 109 -21.48 -35.86 5.26
N GLU A 110 -22.17 -36.90 4.78
CA GLU A 110 -23.55 -36.82 4.27
C GLU A 110 -24.59 -36.77 5.40
N ASN A 111 -24.46 -37.65 6.39
CA ASN A 111 -25.31 -37.68 7.57
C ASN A 111 -24.44 -37.87 8.82
N PHE A 112 -24.15 -36.77 9.51
CA PHE A 112 -23.28 -36.74 10.68
C PHE A 112 -24.03 -36.48 11.99
N VAL A 113 -25.37 -36.58 12.00
CA VAL A 113 -26.21 -36.33 13.19
C VAL A 113 -25.76 -37.21 14.36
N ASP A 114 -25.59 -38.51 14.11
CA ASP A 114 -25.18 -39.47 15.15
C ASP A 114 -23.71 -39.31 15.56
N LEU A 115 -22.89 -38.67 14.71
CA LEU A 115 -21.46 -38.43 14.94
C LEU A 115 -21.18 -37.04 15.53
N GLN A 116 -22.19 -36.17 15.59
CA GLN A 116 -22.05 -34.79 16.05
C GLN A 116 -21.43 -34.68 17.46
N PRO A 117 -21.83 -35.49 18.46
CA PRO A 117 -21.18 -35.44 19.78
C PRO A 117 -19.69 -35.75 19.74
N LYS A 118 -19.29 -36.76 18.94
CA LYS A 118 -17.87 -37.12 18.77
C LYS A 118 -17.08 -36.06 18.01
N ILE A 119 -17.70 -35.42 17.02
CA ILE A 119 -17.09 -34.29 16.30
C ILE A 119 -16.84 -33.13 17.27
N VAL A 120 -17.81 -32.78 18.11
CA VAL A 120 -17.64 -31.74 19.14
C VAL A 120 -16.52 -32.11 20.12
N GLU A 121 -16.46 -33.38 20.54
CA GLU A 121 -15.41 -33.83 21.45
C GLU A 121 -14.02 -33.79 20.82
N PHE A 122 -13.88 -34.22 19.57
CA PHE A 122 -12.65 -34.16 18.78
C PHE A 122 -12.15 -32.72 18.66
N ILE A 123 -13.00 -31.78 18.22
CA ILE A 123 -12.64 -30.37 18.10
C ILE A 123 -12.26 -29.78 19.46
N THR A 124 -13.02 -30.09 20.51
CA THR A 124 -12.74 -29.64 21.87
C THR A 124 -11.38 -30.14 22.34
N TYR A 125 -11.04 -31.40 22.04
CA TYR A 125 -9.73 -31.96 22.34
C TYR A 125 -8.59 -31.23 21.62
N LEU A 126 -8.79 -30.82 20.35
CA LEU A 126 -7.80 -30.03 19.61
C LEU A 126 -7.60 -28.62 20.22
N TRP A 127 -8.64 -27.97 20.71
CA TRP A 127 -8.45 -26.73 21.48
C TRP A 127 -7.73 -27.00 22.80
N ASP A 128 -8.12 -28.05 23.52
CA ASP A 128 -7.54 -28.41 24.79
C ASP A 128 -6.04 -28.74 24.66
N ILE A 129 -5.59 -29.41 23.60
CA ILE A 129 -4.16 -29.72 23.38
C ILE A 129 -3.35 -28.49 22.98
N GLY A 130 -4.01 -27.38 22.61
CA GLY A 130 -3.38 -26.07 22.35
C GLY A 130 -3.39 -25.62 20.90
N PHE A 131 -4.18 -26.21 20.01
CA PHE A 131 -4.40 -25.66 18.66
C PHE A 131 -5.40 -24.51 18.70
N GLU A 132 -5.17 -23.50 17.87
CA GLU A 132 -6.21 -22.58 17.43
C GLU A 132 -6.88 -23.20 16.20
N VAL A 133 -8.13 -23.65 16.34
CA VAL A 133 -8.85 -24.41 15.30
C VAL A 133 -10.01 -23.61 14.73
N GLY A 134 -9.90 -23.23 13.45
CA GLY A 134 -11.05 -22.88 12.62
C GLY A 134 -11.67 -24.17 12.08
N HIS A 135 -12.99 -24.35 12.18
CA HIS A 135 -13.61 -25.56 11.64
C HIS A 135 -14.99 -25.32 11.03
N ALA A 136 -15.35 -26.20 10.09
CA ALA A 136 -16.70 -26.34 9.56
C ALA A 136 -17.06 -27.82 9.44
N VAL A 137 -18.32 -28.17 9.69
CA VAL A 137 -18.89 -29.50 9.47
C VAL A 137 -20.00 -29.36 8.45
N ARG A 138 -19.88 -30.03 7.30
CA ARG A 138 -20.76 -29.81 6.13
C ARG A 138 -20.93 -31.10 5.34
N ASN A 139 -22.04 -31.24 4.61
CA ASN A 139 -22.12 -32.14 3.46
C ASN A 139 -21.62 -31.43 2.18
N LEU A 140 -21.72 -32.09 1.03
CA LEU A 140 -21.27 -31.51 -0.24
C LEU A 140 -22.17 -30.34 -0.70
N GLU A 141 -23.48 -30.46 -0.53
CA GLU A 141 -24.46 -29.43 -0.87
C GLU A 141 -24.23 -28.14 -0.07
N ASP A 142 -24.02 -28.24 1.24
CA ASP A 142 -23.70 -27.13 2.14
C ASP A 142 -22.41 -26.42 1.70
N CYS A 143 -21.40 -27.18 1.25
CA CYS A 143 -20.16 -26.63 0.71
C CYS A 143 -20.41 -25.86 -0.60
N ILE A 144 -21.29 -26.35 -1.47
CA ILE A 144 -21.67 -25.66 -2.70
C ILE A 144 -22.44 -24.38 -2.39
N GLU A 145 -23.42 -24.44 -1.49
CA GLU A 145 -24.25 -23.29 -1.10
C GLU A 145 -23.39 -22.19 -0.50
N ALA A 146 -22.68 -22.49 0.60
CA ALA A 146 -21.81 -21.52 1.25
C ALA A 146 -20.68 -21.02 0.34
N GLY A 147 -20.15 -21.91 -0.52
CA GLY A 147 -19.15 -21.54 -1.51
C GLY A 147 -19.67 -20.56 -2.55
N ARG A 148 -20.92 -20.69 -3.03
CA ARG A 148 -21.50 -19.77 -4.02
C ARG A 148 -21.81 -18.40 -3.43
N GLU A 149 -22.16 -18.33 -2.16
CA GLU A 149 -22.49 -17.07 -1.48
C GLU A 149 -21.25 -16.24 -1.14
N ASP A 150 -20.11 -16.88 -0.87
CA ASP A 150 -18.89 -16.21 -0.43
C ASP A 150 -17.63 -16.74 -1.12
N VAL A 151 -16.94 -15.84 -1.84
CA VAL A 151 -15.68 -16.13 -2.52
C VAL A 151 -14.58 -16.56 -1.54
N THR A 152 -14.61 -16.10 -0.29
CA THR A 152 -13.63 -16.48 0.74
C THR A 152 -13.78 -17.95 1.07
N THR A 153 -15.01 -18.40 1.31
CA THR A 153 -15.37 -19.80 1.49
C THR A 153 -14.97 -20.64 0.28
N ALA A 154 -15.32 -20.21 -0.94
CA ALA A 154 -14.89 -20.92 -2.16
C ALA A 154 -13.37 -21.02 -2.27
N THR A 155 -12.63 -19.99 -1.87
CA THR A 155 -11.17 -20.02 -1.88
C THR A 155 -10.61 -21.01 -0.87
N ASN A 156 -11.16 -21.05 0.36
CA ASN A 156 -10.78 -22.05 1.35
C ASN A 156 -11.00 -23.48 0.83
N LEU A 157 -12.12 -23.74 0.15
CA LEU A 157 -12.41 -25.04 -0.48
C LEU A 157 -11.47 -25.33 -1.66
N LEU A 158 -11.10 -24.32 -2.45
CA LEU A 158 -10.13 -24.46 -3.55
C LEU A 158 -8.76 -24.91 -3.03
N GLU A 159 -8.43 -24.61 -1.78
CA GLU A 159 -7.18 -24.95 -1.11
C GLU A 159 -7.24 -26.24 -0.30
N ALA A 160 -8.34 -26.98 -0.42
CA ALA A 160 -8.56 -28.20 0.33
C ALA A 160 -7.48 -29.26 0.05
N ARG A 161 -7.04 -29.91 1.12
CA ARG A 161 -6.11 -31.05 1.08
C ARG A 161 -6.60 -32.14 2.02
N TRP A 162 -6.72 -33.35 1.50
CA TRP A 162 -7.16 -34.51 2.27
C TRP A 162 -6.18 -34.85 3.41
N LEU A 163 -6.71 -35.14 4.59
CA LEU A 163 -5.94 -35.62 5.74
C LEU A 163 -6.28 -37.08 6.09
N ALA A 164 -7.56 -37.37 6.33
CA ALA A 164 -8.04 -38.68 6.79
C ALA A 164 -9.51 -38.94 6.41
N GLY A 165 -9.97 -40.17 6.60
CA GLY A 165 -11.34 -40.59 6.29
C GLY A 165 -11.59 -40.86 4.81
N LYS A 166 -12.85 -40.84 4.38
CA LYS A 166 -13.29 -41.31 3.07
C LYS A 166 -12.80 -40.48 1.88
N TYR A 167 -11.79 -40.98 1.18
CA TYR A 167 -11.15 -40.24 0.09
C TYR A 167 -12.10 -39.86 -1.06
N GLU A 168 -13.13 -40.67 -1.37
CA GLU A 168 -14.09 -40.37 -2.44
C GLU A 168 -14.89 -39.07 -2.16
N GLN A 169 -15.20 -38.77 -0.90
CA GLN A 169 -15.91 -37.52 -0.55
C GLN A 169 -15.01 -36.30 -0.84
N PHE A 170 -13.71 -36.40 -0.56
CA PHE A 170 -12.75 -35.35 -0.92
C PHE A 170 -12.63 -35.17 -2.44
N LEU A 171 -12.63 -36.25 -3.21
CA LEU A 171 -12.64 -36.16 -4.68
C LEU A 171 -13.89 -35.44 -5.20
N SER A 172 -15.06 -35.72 -4.63
CA SER A 172 -16.30 -35.00 -4.95
C SER A 172 -16.19 -33.51 -4.65
N LEU A 173 -15.58 -33.13 -3.52
CA LEU A 173 -15.29 -31.73 -3.19
C LEU A 173 -14.36 -31.05 -4.22
N GLN A 174 -13.27 -31.71 -4.62
CA GLN A 174 -12.35 -31.17 -5.64
C GLN A 174 -13.05 -30.97 -6.99
N ASN A 175 -13.95 -31.89 -7.35
CA ASN A 175 -14.69 -31.84 -8.61
C ASN A 175 -15.69 -30.67 -8.70
N LEU A 176 -16.01 -29.99 -7.58
CA LEU A 176 -16.85 -28.80 -7.60
C LEU A 176 -16.33 -27.72 -8.54
N PHE A 177 -15.01 -27.51 -8.59
CA PHE A 177 -14.40 -26.46 -9.42
C PHE A 177 -14.39 -26.80 -10.93
N ASN A 178 -14.68 -28.05 -11.29
CA ASN A 178 -14.91 -28.47 -12.66
C ASN A 178 -16.32 -28.08 -13.15
N LEU A 179 -17.25 -27.77 -12.23
CA LEU A 179 -18.59 -27.31 -12.58
C LEU A 179 -18.51 -25.89 -13.14
N LYS A 180 -19.01 -25.70 -14.37
CA LYS A 180 -19.03 -24.38 -15.02
C LYS A 180 -19.84 -23.34 -14.22
N SER A 181 -20.80 -23.78 -13.42
CA SER A 181 -21.66 -22.92 -12.60
C SER A 181 -21.08 -22.55 -11.24
N PHE A 182 -19.97 -23.18 -10.81
CA PHE A 182 -19.35 -22.89 -9.53
C PHE A 182 -18.16 -21.95 -9.75
N TRP A 183 -18.38 -20.66 -9.48
CA TRP A 183 -17.40 -19.59 -9.66
C TRP A 183 -16.71 -19.59 -11.03
N PRO A 184 -17.40 -19.30 -12.14
CA PRO A 184 -16.75 -19.13 -13.46
C PRO A 184 -15.47 -18.29 -13.37
N SER A 185 -14.47 -18.58 -14.22
CA SER A 185 -13.14 -17.93 -14.13
C SER A 185 -13.21 -16.40 -14.07
N HIS A 186 -14.08 -15.77 -14.86
CA HIS A 186 -14.24 -14.32 -14.90
C HIS A 186 -14.89 -13.74 -13.64
N GLU A 187 -15.88 -14.42 -13.06
CA GLU A 187 -16.52 -14.02 -11.80
C GLU A 187 -15.55 -14.16 -10.63
N PHE A 188 -14.83 -15.28 -10.56
CA PHE A 188 -13.84 -15.52 -9.52
C PHE A 188 -12.69 -14.51 -9.58
N PHE A 189 -12.18 -14.24 -10.80
CA PHE A 189 -11.15 -13.24 -11.00
C PHE A 189 -11.59 -11.85 -10.56
N GLN A 190 -12.78 -11.40 -10.97
CA GLN A 190 -13.32 -10.11 -10.56
C GLN A 190 -13.50 -10.02 -9.04
N ALA A 191 -14.06 -11.05 -8.42
CA ALA A 191 -14.22 -11.10 -6.96
C ALA A 191 -12.86 -11.03 -6.23
N LYS A 192 -11.82 -11.67 -6.78
CA LYS A 192 -10.46 -11.61 -6.21
C LYS A 192 -9.76 -10.28 -6.42
N LEU A 193 -10.00 -9.58 -7.53
CA LEU A 193 -9.55 -8.20 -7.69
C LEU A 193 -10.20 -7.29 -6.62
N GLU A 194 -11.51 -7.41 -6.40
CA GLU A 194 -12.22 -6.60 -5.41
C GLU A 194 -11.77 -6.90 -3.97
N GLU A 195 -11.55 -8.17 -3.62
CA GLU A 195 -10.99 -8.58 -2.32
C GLU A 195 -9.61 -7.95 -2.09
N GLN A 196 -8.74 -7.99 -3.12
CA GLN A 196 -7.42 -7.38 -3.07
C GLN A 196 -7.49 -5.86 -2.91
N GLU A 197 -8.33 -5.17 -3.69
CA GLU A 197 -8.49 -3.72 -3.59
C GLU A 197 -8.97 -3.30 -2.20
N LYS A 198 -9.97 -4.00 -1.63
CA LYS A 198 -10.46 -3.76 -0.27
C LYS A 198 -9.36 -4.00 0.76
N ARG A 199 -8.58 -5.07 0.61
CA ARG A 199 -7.42 -5.34 1.48
C ARG A 199 -6.37 -4.25 1.38
N HIS A 200 -5.93 -3.88 0.19
CA HIS A 200 -4.91 -2.84 -0.01
C HIS A 200 -5.36 -1.48 0.53
N LYS A 201 -6.64 -1.13 0.43
CA LYS A 201 -7.21 0.09 1.02
C LYS A 201 -7.07 0.15 2.54
N ARG A 202 -7.19 -0.99 3.24
CA ARG A 202 -6.95 -1.06 4.71
C ARG A 202 -5.49 -0.74 5.10
N TYR A 203 -4.57 -0.80 4.14
CA TYR A 203 -3.15 -0.49 4.30
C TYR A 203 -2.74 0.70 3.40
N ASN A 204 -3.62 1.71 3.28
CA ASN A 204 -3.39 2.96 2.56
C ASN A 204 -2.98 2.82 1.07
N ASN A 205 -3.25 1.67 0.45
CA ASN A 205 -2.85 1.31 -0.92
C ASN A 205 -1.35 1.46 -1.19
N THR A 206 -0.51 1.25 -0.18
CA THR A 206 0.94 1.38 -0.31
C THR A 206 1.68 0.27 0.43
N LEU A 207 2.71 -0.28 -0.22
CA LEU A 207 3.60 -1.27 0.37
C LEU A 207 4.69 -0.66 1.25
N TYR A 208 4.81 0.67 1.22
CA TYR A 208 5.90 1.42 1.84
C TYR A 208 5.57 1.94 3.23
N GLN A 209 4.50 1.43 3.86
CA GLN A 209 4.22 1.71 5.26
C GLN A 209 5.43 1.33 6.12
N LEU A 210 5.81 2.18 7.08
CA LEU A 210 6.95 1.93 7.97
C LEU A 210 6.72 0.77 8.93
N GLU A 211 5.46 0.45 9.27
CA GLU A 211 5.09 -0.72 10.07
C GLU A 211 4.19 -1.68 9.27
N PRO A 212 4.73 -2.32 8.22
CA PRO A 212 3.92 -3.08 7.27
C PRO A 212 3.49 -4.44 7.84
N ASN A 213 2.42 -4.99 7.28
CA ASN A 213 2.01 -6.37 7.53
C ASN A 213 2.58 -7.30 6.44
N ILE A 214 3.38 -8.29 6.85
CA ILE A 214 4.11 -9.21 5.95
C ILE A 214 3.15 -10.01 5.04
N LYS A 215 1.94 -10.28 5.54
CA LYS A 215 0.94 -11.10 4.85
C LYS A 215 -0.03 -10.24 4.05
N GLU A 216 -0.58 -9.19 4.65
CA GLU A 216 -1.77 -8.51 4.16
C GLU A 216 -1.51 -7.17 3.44
N SER A 217 -0.36 -6.51 3.67
CA SER A 217 -0.03 -5.27 2.96
C SER A 217 0.16 -5.52 1.45
N PRO A 218 0.05 -4.49 0.59
CA PRO A 218 0.43 -4.61 -0.82
C PRO A 218 1.87 -5.14 -0.95
N GLY A 219 2.11 -6.07 -1.87
CA GLY A 219 3.40 -6.77 -1.95
C GLY A 219 3.66 -7.84 -0.88
N GLY A 220 2.68 -8.12 -0.01
CA GLY A 220 2.75 -9.19 0.99
C GLY A 220 2.42 -10.57 0.44
N LEU A 221 2.47 -11.60 1.29
CA LEU A 221 2.20 -13.00 0.92
C LEU A 221 0.83 -13.20 0.27
N ARG A 222 -0.18 -12.43 0.68
CA ARG A 222 -1.53 -12.52 0.14
C ARG A 222 -1.61 -12.12 -1.35
N ASP A 223 -0.76 -11.21 -1.82
CA ASP A 223 -0.68 -10.88 -3.26
C ASP A 223 -0.23 -12.10 -4.07
N ILE A 224 0.75 -12.87 -3.56
CA ILE A 224 1.22 -14.11 -4.20
C ILE A 224 0.11 -15.16 -4.19
N GLN A 225 -0.61 -15.28 -3.07
CA GLN A 225 -1.73 -16.22 -2.93
C GLN A 225 -2.87 -15.87 -3.90
N THR A 226 -3.22 -14.60 -4.07
CA THR A 226 -4.21 -14.16 -5.07
C THR A 226 -3.85 -14.65 -6.48
N ILE A 227 -2.60 -14.52 -6.89
CA ILE A 227 -2.11 -15.01 -8.19
C ILE A 227 -2.32 -16.53 -8.30
N LEU A 228 -1.96 -17.28 -7.26
CA LEU A 228 -2.11 -18.73 -7.23
C LEU A 228 -3.59 -19.17 -7.21
N TRP A 229 -4.49 -18.44 -6.55
CA TRP A 229 -5.92 -18.75 -6.55
C TRP A 229 -6.54 -18.56 -7.91
N VAL A 230 -6.24 -17.44 -8.56
CA VAL A 230 -6.69 -17.19 -9.93
C VAL A 230 -6.13 -18.25 -10.87
N ALA A 231 -4.84 -18.58 -10.76
CA ALA A 231 -4.20 -19.63 -11.53
C ALA A 231 -4.87 -21.00 -11.34
N LYS A 232 -5.08 -21.41 -10.08
CA LYS A 232 -5.69 -22.70 -9.76
C LYS A 232 -7.12 -22.76 -10.26
N ARG A 233 -7.87 -21.66 -10.16
CA ARG A 233 -9.24 -21.61 -10.66
C ARG A 233 -9.31 -21.65 -12.19
N HIS A 234 -8.46 -20.89 -12.88
CA HIS A 234 -8.54 -20.69 -14.32
C HIS A 234 -7.86 -21.81 -15.12
N PHE A 235 -6.67 -22.23 -14.69
CA PHE A 235 -5.85 -23.23 -15.38
C PHE A 235 -5.82 -24.60 -14.69
N GLY A 236 -6.32 -24.71 -13.45
CA GLY A 236 -6.05 -25.88 -12.61
C GLY A 236 -4.65 -25.90 -12.01
N ALA A 237 -3.83 -24.87 -12.27
CA ALA A 237 -2.43 -24.80 -11.86
C ALA A 237 -2.31 -24.54 -10.35
N SER A 238 -1.77 -25.50 -9.60
CA SER A 238 -1.65 -25.45 -8.14
C SER A 238 -0.32 -24.87 -7.64
N SER A 239 0.59 -24.51 -8.56
CA SER A 239 1.91 -23.99 -8.22
C SER A 239 2.42 -22.95 -9.24
N LEU A 240 3.37 -22.11 -8.81
CA LEU A 240 4.07 -21.20 -9.73
C LEU A 240 4.84 -21.97 -10.82
N GLN A 241 5.26 -23.20 -10.54
CA GLN A 241 5.94 -24.07 -11.51
C GLN A 241 4.99 -24.50 -12.64
N GLU A 242 3.76 -24.87 -12.30
CA GLU A 242 2.73 -25.17 -13.30
C GLU A 242 2.38 -23.94 -14.16
N LEU A 243 2.32 -22.74 -13.56
CA LEU A 243 2.15 -21.51 -14.35
C LEU A 243 3.27 -21.28 -15.39
N MET A 244 4.51 -21.69 -15.09
CA MET A 244 5.58 -21.67 -16.10
C MET A 244 5.32 -22.68 -17.22
N GLN A 245 4.81 -23.86 -16.90
CA GLN A 245 4.47 -24.89 -17.90
C GLN A 245 3.37 -24.40 -18.86
N HIS A 246 2.47 -23.55 -18.38
CA HIS A 246 1.48 -22.83 -19.19
C HIS A 246 2.05 -21.64 -19.98
N ASN A 247 3.37 -21.38 -19.94
CA ASN A 247 4.02 -20.19 -20.51
C ASN A 247 3.44 -18.86 -20.00
N PHE A 248 2.77 -18.87 -18.84
CA PHE A 248 2.10 -17.70 -18.29
C PHE A 248 3.06 -16.77 -17.55
N ILE A 249 4.11 -17.35 -16.97
CA ILE A 249 5.22 -16.65 -16.31
C ILE A 249 6.56 -17.12 -16.87
N SER A 250 7.52 -16.21 -16.97
CA SER A 250 8.89 -16.54 -17.37
C SER A 250 9.70 -17.16 -16.22
N LEU A 251 10.81 -17.84 -16.56
CA LEU A 251 11.76 -18.37 -15.56
C LEU A 251 12.30 -17.29 -14.62
N GLN A 252 12.52 -16.07 -15.15
CA GLN A 252 13.00 -14.95 -14.35
C GLN A 252 11.93 -14.49 -13.34
N GLU A 253 10.69 -14.34 -13.79
CA GLU A 253 9.56 -13.96 -12.92
C GLU A 253 9.32 -15.02 -11.84
N TYR A 254 9.39 -16.30 -12.20
CA TYR A 254 9.30 -17.40 -11.23
C TYR A 254 10.36 -17.29 -10.13
N LYS A 255 11.64 -17.14 -10.51
CA LYS A 255 12.75 -16.99 -9.56
C LYS A 255 12.56 -15.77 -8.66
N GLU A 256 12.11 -14.65 -9.22
CA GLU A 256 11.84 -13.42 -8.48
C GLU A 256 10.72 -13.60 -7.43
N ILE A 257 9.56 -14.17 -7.81
CA ILE A 257 8.45 -14.41 -6.88
C ILE A 257 8.85 -15.45 -5.82
N GLN A 258 9.51 -16.54 -6.23
CA GLN A 258 9.89 -17.60 -5.30
C GLN A 258 10.88 -17.09 -4.25
N ALA A 259 11.89 -16.31 -4.66
CA ALA A 259 12.83 -15.70 -3.72
C ALA A 259 12.12 -14.77 -2.73
N ALA A 260 11.18 -13.94 -3.21
CA ALA A 260 10.40 -13.05 -2.37
C ALA A 260 9.47 -13.81 -1.41
N TYR A 261 8.78 -14.84 -1.90
CA TYR A 261 7.93 -15.72 -1.09
C TYR A 261 8.70 -16.35 0.07
N LEU A 262 9.88 -16.93 -0.21
CA LEU A 262 10.72 -17.54 0.81
C LEU A 262 11.24 -16.49 1.79
N TYR A 263 11.67 -15.33 1.30
CA TYR A 263 12.15 -14.26 2.16
C TYR A 263 11.08 -13.73 3.13
N LEU A 264 9.87 -13.47 2.62
CA LEU A 264 8.74 -13.00 3.45
C LEU A 264 8.33 -14.06 4.49
N ASN A 265 8.27 -15.34 4.11
CA ASN A 265 8.00 -16.42 5.06
C ASN A 265 9.12 -16.59 6.10
N ARG A 266 10.39 -16.35 5.74
CA ARG A 266 11.51 -16.38 6.69
C ARG A 266 11.36 -15.29 7.74
N ILE A 267 10.98 -14.08 7.34
CA ILE A 267 10.73 -12.98 8.28
C ILE A 267 9.54 -13.29 9.17
N ARG A 268 8.44 -13.80 8.59
CA ARG A 268 7.23 -14.18 9.33
C ARG A 268 7.54 -15.24 10.40
N PHE A 269 8.30 -16.28 10.04
CA PHE A 269 8.75 -17.31 10.96
C PHE A 269 9.61 -16.74 12.09
N ALA A 270 10.57 -15.87 11.75
CA ALA A 270 11.44 -15.21 12.74
C ALA A 270 10.63 -14.34 13.72
N LEU A 271 9.63 -13.61 13.22
CA LEU A 271 8.75 -12.78 14.03
C LEU A 271 7.90 -13.62 14.99
N HIS A 272 7.34 -14.72 14.51
CA HIS A 272 6.57 -15.67 15.33
C HIS A 272 7.45 -16.33 16.40
N ARG A 273 8.67 -16.74 16.05
CA ARG A 273 9.67 -17.22 17.02
C ARG A 273 9.95 -16.18 18.10
N LEU A 274 10.13 -14.92 17.70
CA LEU A 274 10.49 -13.83 18.59
C LEU A 274 9.34 -13.46 19.55
N LYS A 275 8.11 -13.47 19.04
CA LYS A 275 6.93 -13.06 19.81
C LYS A 275 6.25 -14.20 20.56
N LYS A 276 6.55 -15.46 20.19
CA LYS A 276 5.91 -16.66 20.72
C LYS A 276 4.37 -16.62 20.64
N ARG A 277 3.85 -15.95 19.62
CA ARG A 277 2.42 -15.79 19.30
C ARG A 277 2.26 -15.41 17.82
N HIS A 278 1.04 -15.46 17.33
CA HIS A 278 0.70 -14.90 16.02
C HIS A 278 0.96 -13.38 16.00
N GLU A 279 1.84 -12.94 15.10
CA GLU A 279 2.09 -11.53 14.80
C GLU A 279 2.64 -11.41 13.38
N ASP A 280 1.99 -10.61 12.54
CA ASP A 280 2.39 -10.43 11.14
C ASP A 280 2.81 -8.98 10.84
N ARG A 281 2.75 -8.08 11.83
CA ARG A 281 3.16 -6.68 11.69
C ARG A 281 4.60 -6.47 12.13
N LEU A 282 5.37 -5.83 11.26
CA LEU A 282 6.72 -5.36 11.55
C LEU A 282 6.63 -4.02 12.27
N LEU A 283 6.21 -4.01 13.53
CA LEU A 283 6.23 -2.81 14.38
C LEU A 283 7.68 -2.34 14.61
N PHE A 284 7.91 -1.07 14.90
CA PHE A 284 9.26 -0.52 15.07
C PHE A 284 10.13 -1.32 16.06
N ASP A 285 9.58 -1.68 17.24
CA ASP A 285 10.28 -2.50 18.22
C ASP A 285 10.61 -3.90 17.68
N HIS A 286 9.73 -4.46 16.84
CA HIS A 286 9.93 -5.77 16.24
C HIS A 286 11.02 -5.73 15.18
N GLN A 287 11.10 -4.65 14.41
CA GLN A 287 12.13 -4.46 13.39
C GLN A 287 13.52 -4.42 14.02
N GLN A 288 13.68 -3.74 15.15
CA GLN A 288 14.94 -3.71 15.88
C GLN A 288 15.36 -5.12 16.32
N GLN A 289 14.44 -5.85 16.95
CA GLN A 289 14.71 -7.20 17.44
C GLN A 289 14.98 -8.19 16.30
N LEU A 290 14.28 -8.05 15.17
CA LEU A 290 14.50 -8.88 13.98
C LEU A 290 15.82 -8.55 13.27
N ALA A 291 16.21 -7.27 13.22
CA ALA A 291 17.49 -6.86 12.68
C ALA A 291 18.64 -7.48 13.48
N GLU A 292 18.54 -7.51 14.81
CA GLU A 292 19.52 -8.17 15.69
C GLU A 292 19.56 -9.70 15.47
N LEU A 293 18.42 -10.34 15.27
CA LEU A 293 18.30 -11.78 15.06
C LEU A 293 18.78 -12.24 13.67
N LEU A 294 18.56 -11.44 12.62
CA LEU A 294 18.76 -11.87 11.23
C LEU A 294 20.09 -11.41 10.62
N ASN A 295 20.74 -10.36 11.17
CA ASN A 295 21.97 -9.77 10.65
C ASN A 295 23.22 -10.19 11.47
N HIS A 296 23.27 -11.40 12.01
CA HIS A 296 24.29 -11.85 12.98
C HIS A 296 25.76 -11.71 12.52
N ASP A 297 26.04 -11.59 11.22
CA ASP A 297 27.40 -11.55 10.65
C ASP A 297 27.96 -10.14 10.34
N ASP A 298 27.12 -9.11 10.25
CA ASP A 298 27.54 -7.73 9.93
C ASP A 298 27.10 -6.78 11.05
N ARG A 299 27.73 -6.88 12.23
CA ARG A 299 27.51 -5.93 13.32
C ARG A 299 28.31 -4.65 13.05
N PRO A 300 27.70 -3.52 12.66
CA PRO A 300 28.36 -2.24 12.86
C PRO A 300 28.61 -2.06 14.37
N GLU A 301 29.80 -1.55 14.73
CA GLU A 301 30.17 -1.28 16.12
C GLU A 301 29.07 -0.50 16.86
N HIS A 302 28.47 -1.16 17.86
CA HIS A 302 27.67 -0.72 19.02
C HIS A 302 26.87 0.61 19.07
N ASN A 303 26.69 1.38 18.01
CA ASN A 303 26.14 2.74 18.12
C ASN A 303 25.14 3.17 17.05
N ASP A 304 24.58 2.25 16.25
CA ASP A 304 23.53 2.67 15.31
C ASP A 304 22.47 1.60 15.07
N SER A 305 21.66 1.34 16.10
CA SER A 305 20.46 0.47 16.02
C SER A 305 19.54 0.85 14.85
N ILE A 306 19.48 2.15 14.53
CA ILE A 306 18.77 2.70 13.36
C ILE A 306 19.30 2.11 12.05
N LYS A 307 20.62 2.10 11.85
CA LYS A 307 21.22 1.56 10.61
C LYS A 307 21.00 0.06 10.48
N ALA A 308 21.01 -0.68 11.59
CA ALA A 308 20.72 -2.11 11.57
C ALA A 308 19.27 -2.39 11.12
N VAL A 309 18.30 -1.59 11.60
CA VAL A 309 16.91 -1.65 11.15
C VAL A 309 16.79 -1.28 9.67
N GLU A 310 17.40 -0.19 9.22
CA GLU A 310 17.39 0.20 7.81
C GLU A 310 18.00 -0.88 6.91
N ALA A 311 19.09 -1.52 7.35
CA ALA A 311 19.74 -2.62 6.64
C ALA A 311 18.84 -3.87 6.54
N PHE A 312 18.03 -4.15 7.55
CA PHE A 312 17.03 -5.23 7.56
C PHE A 312 15.79 -4.88 6.70
N MET A 313 15.27 -3.67 6.83
CA MET A 313 14.03 -3.25 6.14
C MET A 313 14.23 -3.02 4.65
N LYS A 314 15.43 -2.64 4.21
CA LYS A 314 15.75 -2.46 2.79
C LYS A 314 15.51 -3.73 1.93
N PRO A 315 16.06 -4.92 2.27
CA PRO A 315 15.73 -6.15 1.54
C PRO A 315 14.26 -6.57 1.71
N TYR A 316 13.58 -6.22 2.81
CA TYR A 316 12.13 -6.41 2.93
C TYR A 316 11.37 -5.62 1.85
N TYR A 317 11.55 -4.30 1.76
CA TYR A 317 10.84 -3.48 0.76
C TYR A 317 11.20 -3.88 -0.67
N ARG A 318 12.44 -4.30 -0.92
CA ARG A 318 12.85 -4.82 -2.23
C ARG A 318 12.02 -6.06 -2.63
N ASN A 319 11.82 -7.01 -1.71
CA ASN A 319 11.02 -8.20 -1.98
C ASN A 319 9.52 -7.87 -2.09
N ALA A 320 8.99 -7.01 -1.23
CA ALA A 320 7.60 -6.54 -1.32
C ALA A 320 7.33 -5.83 -2.66
N HIS A 321 8.28 -5.01 -3.15
CA HIS A 321 8.17 -4.37 -4.46
C HIS A 321 8.19 -5.37 -5.61
N ILE A 322 9.03 -6.41 -5.54
CA ILE A 322 9.03 -7.50 -6.53
C ILE A 322 7.65 -8.16 -6.59
N VAL A 323 7.06 -8.48 -5.44
CA VAL A 323 5.73 -9.07 -5.35
C VAL A 323 4.66 -8.14 -5.91
N ALA A 324 4.59 -6.89 -5.44
CA ALA A 324 3.57 -5.94 -5.90
C ALA A 324 3.62 -5.72 -7.42
N ARG A 325 4.83 -5.59 -7.98
CA ARG A 325 5.05 -5.44 -9.42
C ARG A 325 4.61 -6.66 -10.20
N LEU A 326 4.98 -7.86 -9.74
CA LEU A 326 4.61 -9.10 -10.43
C LEU A 326 3.12 -9.40 -10.29
N ASN A 327 2.52 -9.04 -9.15
CA ASN A 327 1.08 -9.09 -8.96
C ASN A 327 0.34 -8.22 -9.99
N GLU A 328 0.77 -6.97 -10.19
CA GLU A 328 0.20 -6.09 -11.23
C GLU A 328 0.31 -6.71 -12.63
N ILE A 329 1.50 -7.19 -13.01
CA ILE A 329 1.75 -7.75 -14.34
C ILE A 329 0.92 -9.03 -14.57
N LEU A 330 0.89 -9.92 -13.59
CA LEU A 330 0.21 -11.21 -13.71
C LEU A 330 -1.31 -11.08 -13.65
N LEU A 331 -1.85 -10.21 -12.80
CA LEU A 331 -3.29 -9.92 -12.80
C LEU A 331 -3.72 -9.22 -14.10
N GLN A 332 -2.89 -8.34 -14.65
CA GLN A 332 -3.13 -7.76 -15.97
C GLN A 332 -3.09 -8.83 -17.07
N HIS A 333 -2.16 -9.79 -17.00
CA HIS A 333 -2.10 -10.91 -17.93
C HIS A 333 -3.32 -11.83 -17.80
N PHE A 334 -3.78 -12.10 -16.57
CA PHE A 334 -5.01 -12.87 -16.33
C PHE A 334 -6.22 -12.15 -16.88
N LYS A 335 -6.30 -10.83 -16.71
CA LYS A 335 -7.39 -10.03 -17.27
C LYS A 335 -7.42 -10.14 -18.80
N GLU A 336 -6.27 -10.05 -19.44
CA GLU A 336 -6.14 -10.24 -20.89
C GLU A 336 -6.58 -11.65 -21.31
N GLU A 337 -6.18 -12.68 -20.56
CA GLU A 337 -6.50 -14.08 -20.87
C GLU A 337 -7.98 -14.44 -20.63
N ILE A 338 -8.54 -13.99 -19.50
CA ILE A 338 -9.88 -14.37 -19.04
C ILE A 338 -10.97 -13.61 -19.80
N TYR A 339 -10.74 -12.34 -20.11
CA TYR A 339 -11.69 -11.50 -20.85
C TYR A 339 -11.36 -11.41 -22.34
N HIS A 340 -10.67 -12.41 -22.91
CA HIS A 340 -10.45 -12.46 -24.36
C HIS A 340 -11.78 -12.32 -25.10
N PHE A 341 -11.95 -11.19 -25.78
CA PHE A 341 -13.10 -10.94 -26.62
C PHE A 341 -12.93 -11.74 -27.92
N SER A 342 -14.04 -12.17 -28.52
CA SER A 342 -14.01 -12.81 -29.84
C SER A 342 -13.38 -11.92 -30.91
N GLU A 343 -13.42 -10.60 -30.73
CA GLU A 343 -12.73 -9.61 -31.55
C GLU A 343 -12.15 -8.49 -30.66
N ASP A 344 -10.83 -8.29 -30.73
CA ASP A 344 -10.13 -7.20 -30.04
C ASP A 344 -10.47 -5.84 -30.69
N LYS A 345 -10.91 -4.86 -29.90
CA LYS A 345 -11.06 -3.48 -30.35
C LYS A 345 -9.69 -2.81 -30.40
N ILE A 346 -9.16 -2.61 -31.60
CA ILE A 346 -7.84 -1.99 -31.82
C ILE A 346 -8.00 -0.54 -32.28
N GLU A 347 -7.45 0.39 -31.52
CA GLU A 347 -7.36 1.81 -31.88
C GLU A 347 -5.89 2.19 -32.10
N PRO A 348 -5.45 2.49 -33.34
CA PRO A 348 -4.07 2.89 -33.60
C PRO A 348 -3.81 4.29 -33.05
N ILE A 349 -2.68 4.48 -32.34
CA ILE A 349 -2.24 5.81 -31.89
C ILE A 349 -1.19 6.32 -32.88
N ASN A 350 -0.14 5.53 -33.12
CA ASN A 350 0.93 5.86 -34.06
C ASN A 350 1.63 4.55 -34.50
N PRO A 351 2.67 4.59 -35.37
CA PRO A 351 3.35 3.37 -35.83
C PRO A 351 4.02 2.51 -34.73
N ARG A 352 4.18 3.06 -33.51
CA ARG A 352 4.83 2.42 -32.36
C ARG A 352 3.82 1.90 -31.33
N PHE A 353 2.68 2.56 -31.17
CA PHE A 353 1.70 2.29 -30.12
C PHE A 353 0.26 2.16 -30.63
N ARG A 354 -0.51 1.31 -29.97
CA ARG A 354 -1.95 1.09 -30.20
C ARG A 354 -2.65 0.84 -28.87
N ILE A 355 -3.96 1.05 -28.84
CA ILE A 355 -4.82 0.67 -27.73
C ILE A 355 -5.56 -0.61 -28.15
N ILE A 356 -5.59 -1.61 -27.26
CA ILE A 356 -6.37 -2.83 -27.44
C ILE A 356 -7.29 -2.98 -26.23
N ASN A 357 -8.61 -2.94 -26.45
CA ASN A 357 -9.63 -3.03 -25.40
C ASN A 357 -9.36 -2.06 -24.24
N ASN A 358 -9.01 -0.80 -24.56
CA ASN A 358 -8.65 0.25 -23.59
C ASN A 358 -7.30 0.05 -22.86
N TYR A 359 -6.43 -0.86 -23.29
CA TYR A 359 -5.06 -1.02 -22.77
C TYR A 359 -4.02 -0.61 -23.81
N LEU A 360 -3.08 0.24 -23.39
CA LEU A 360 -1.97 0.68 -24.23
C LEU A 360 -1.00 -0.46 -24.48
N ASP A 361 -0.56 -0.60 -25.73
CA ASP A 361 0.29 -1.69 -26.16
C ASP A 361 1.26 -1.26 -27.28
N VAL A 362 2.42 -1.90 -27.34
CA VAL A 362 3.38 -1.68 -28.43
C VAL A 362 2.95 -2.40 -29.70
N VAL A 363 3.22 -1.83 -30.87
CA VAL A 363 2.93 -2.49 -32.15
C VAL A 363 3.92 -3.63 -32.42
N LYS A 364 5.20 -3.44 -32.08
CA LYS A 364 6.29 -4.40 -32.31
C LYS A 364 7.07 -4.67 -31.03
N GLU A 365 7.45 -5.92 -30.78
CA GLU A 365 8.17 -6.32 -29.56
C GLU A 365 9.59 -5.74 -29.47
N ASN A 366 10.25 -5.55 -30.61
CA ASN A 366 11.59 -4.97 -30.68
C ASN A 366 11.60 -3.42 -30.66
N LEU A 367 10.48 -2.77 -30.32
CA LEU A 367 10.36 -1.32 -30.31
C LEU A 367 11.44 -0.66 -29.45
N PHE A 368 11.57 -1.06 -28.18
CA PHE A 368 12.49 -0.41 -27.25
C PHE A 368 13.96 -0.67 -27.60
N ALA A 369 14.29 -1.85 -28.11
CA ALA A 369 15.63 -2.14 -28.60
C ALA A 369 16.03 -1.26 -29.80
N LYS A 370 15.09 -0.98 -30.71
CA LYS A 370 15.35 -0.15 -31.90
C LYS A 370 15.19 1.35 -31.65
N ASN A 371 14.33 1.73 -30.72
CA ASN A 371 14.03 3.11 -30.37
C ASN A 371 13.85 3.22 -28.85
N PRO A 372 14.96 3.31 -28.09
CA PRO A 372 14.92 3.38 -26.63
C PRO A 372 14.10 4.56 -26.13
N THR A 373 14.06 5.70 -26.85
CA THR A 373 13.27 6.89 -26.50
C THR A 373 11.79 6.59 -26.25
N ALA A 374 11.25 5.53 -26.89
CA ALA A 374 9.89 5.07 -26.66
C ALA A 374 9.62 4.68 -25.19
N LEU A 375 10.66 4.36 -24.39
CA LEU A 375 10.57 4.10 -22.95
C LEU A 375 10.08 5.32 -22.16
N LEU A 376 10.31 6.55 -22.63
CA LEU A 376 9.74 7.77 -22.04
C LEU A 376 8.47 8.22 -22.78
N GLU A 377 8.45 8.11 -24.11
CA GLU A 377 7.31 8.51 -24.95
C GLU A 377 6.00 7.88 -24.51
N ILE A 378 6.03 6.61 -24.08
CA ILE A 378 4.84 5.88 -23.65
C ILE A 378 4.07 6.62 -22.54
N PHE A 379 4.75 7.34 -21.66
CA PHE A 379 4.10 8.06 -20.56
C PHE A 379 3.38 9.34 -21.03
N ILE A 380 3.93 10.04 -22.02
CA ILE A 380 3.25 11.14 -22.70
C ILE A 380 1.96 10.65 -23.38
N ILE A 381 2.01 9.47 -24.00
CA ILE A 381 0.83 8.85 -24.62
C ILE A 381 -0.23 8.54 -23.55
N ILE A 382 0.16 7.97 -22.42
CA ILE A 382 -0.78 7.69 -21.32
C ILE A 382 -1.46 8.96 -20.82
N GLU A 383 -0.72 10.07 -20.71
CA GLU A 383 -1.25 11.36 -20.25
C GLU A 383 -2.26 11.95 -21.24
N ASN A 384 -1.94 11.91 -22.53
CA ASN A 384 -2.77 12.47 -23.61
C ASN A 384 -4.03 11.64 -23.89
N TYR A 385 -3.95 10.32 -23.73
CA TYR A 385 -5.03 9.38 -24.05
C TYR A 385 -5.69 8.78 -22.79
N GLN A 386 -5.57 9.44 -21.63
CA GLN A 386 -6.08 8.93 -20.33
C GLN A 386 -7.58 8.62 -20.29
N HIS A 387 -8.38 9.18 -21.21
CA HIS A 387 -9.81 8.92 -21.32
C HIS A 387 -10.12 7.61 -22.08
N LEU A 388 -9.16 7.09 -22.84
CA LEU A 388 -9.26 5.82 -23.56
C LEU A 388 -8.45 4.70 -22.90
N ILE A 389 -7.39 5.05 -22.16
CA ILE A 389 -6.44 4.10 -21.58
C ILE A 389 -6.77 3.84 -20.11
N GLN A 390 -7.13 2.60 -19.78
CA GLN A 390 -7.27 2.11 -18.41
C GLN A 390 -5.92 1.66 -17.83
N GLY A 391 -5.05 1.11 -18.67
CA GLY A 391 -3.76 0.56 -18.24
C GLY A 391 -2.84 0.24 -19.41
N ILE A 392 -1.75 -0.46 -19.12
CA ILE A 392 -0.79 -0.94 -20.13
C ILE A 392 -0.92 -2.46 -20.20
N ARG A 393 -0.87 -3.03 -21.40
CA ARG A 393 -0.89 -4.48 -21.55
C ARG A 393 0.30 -5.16 -20.87
N SER A 394 0.07 -6.35 -20.32
CA SER A 394 1.08 -7.11 -19.55
C SER A 394 2.38 -7.32 -20.33
N ARG A 395 2.28 -7.63 -21.63
CA ARG A 395 3.44 -7.79 -22.53
C ARG A 395 4.26 -6.51 -22.68
N THR A 396 3.61 -5.35 -22.77
CA THR A 396 4.31 -4.07 -22.90
C THR A 396 5.05 -3.73 -21.61
N ILE A 397 4.46 -4.00 -20.44
CA ILE A 397 5.14 -3.82 -19.15
C ILE A 397 6.39 -4.72 -19.06
N ARG A 398 6.29 -5.99 -19.47
CA ARG A 398 7.45 -6.90 -19.53
C ARG A 398 8.53 -6.39 -20.48
N LEU A 399 8.16 -5.90 -21.65
CA LEU A 399 9.11 -5.33 -22.62
C LEU A 399 9.83 -4.10 -22.06
N ILE A 400 9.12 -3.20 -21.37
CA ILE A 400 9.74 -2.05 -20.69
C ILE A 400 10.81 -2.54 -19.69
N ARG A 401 10.43 -3.52 -18.83
CA ARG A 401 11.32 -4.07 -17.80
C ARG A 401 12.58 -4.70 -18.38
N ASN A 402 12.43 -5.51 -19.42
CA ASN A 402 13.54 -6.20 -20.06
C ASN A 402 14.55 -5.23 -20.70
N HIS A 403 14.11 -4.00 -21.01
CA HIS A 403 14.92 -2.97 -21.68
C HIS A 403 15.32 -1.81 -20.77
N LEU A 404 15.11 -1.89 -19.44
CA LEU A 404 15.55 -0.84 -18.50
C LEU A 404 17.05 -0.55 -18.57
N HIS A 405 17.86 -1.56 -18.92
CA HIS A 405 19.30 -1.43 -19.08
C HIS A 405 19.71 -0.47 -20.21
N LEU A 406 18.81 -0.16 -21.15
CA LEU A 406 19.03 0.83 -22.20
C LEU A 406 18.99 2.28 -21.70
N ILE A 407 18.52 2.52 -20.47
CA ILE A 407 18.52 3.84 -19.83
C ILE A 407 19.88 4.05 -19.15
N ASP A 408 20.91 4.20 -19.97
CA ASP A 408 22.29 4.46 -19.58
C ASP A 408 22.64 5.97 -19.64
N ASP A 409 23.92 6.32 -19.54
CA ASP A 409 24.35 7.72 -19.61
C ASP A 409 24.14 8.34 -21.00
N GLN A 410 24.26 7.55 -22.08
CA GLN A 410 23.97 8.03 -23.42
C GLN A 410 22.48 8.40 -23.54
N PHE A 411 21.59 7.51 -23.08
CA PHE A 411 20.16 7.77 -23.04
C PHE A 411 19.81 9.04 -22.25
N ARG A 412 20.39 9.20 -21.06
CA ARG A 412 20.14 10.37 -20.18
C ARG A 412 20.75 11.67 -20.75
N SER A 413 21.77 11.56 -21.61
CA SER A 413 22.41 12.72 -22.24
C SER A 413 21.67 13.21 -23.49
N ASP A 414 20.86 12.35 -24.12
CA ASP A 414 20.11 12.63 -25.33
C ASP A 414 19.13 13.81 -25.16
N PRO A 415 19.19 14.84 -26.03
CA PRO A 415 18.32 16.02 -25.95
C PRO A 415 16.81 15.70 -26.04
N ILE A 416 16.42 14.70 -26.81
CA ILE A 416 15.02 14.28 -26.98
C ILE A 416 14.52 13.65 -25.69
N ASN A 417 15.31 12.75 -25.08
CA ASN A 417 14.92 12.10 -23.82
C ASN A 417 14.83 13.10 -22.67
N LYS A 418 15.75 14.07 -22.61
CA LYS A 418 15.68 15.19 -21.65
C LYS A 418 14.40 16.00 -21.82
N ALA A 419 14.06 16.35 -23.06
CA ALA A 419 12.85 17.10 -23.36
C ALA A 419 11.60 16.31 -22.99
N LEU A 420 11.52 15.03 -23.35
CA LEU A 420 10.40 14.16 -22.98
C LEU A 420 10.23 14.03 -21.47
N PHE A 421 11.32 13.87 -20.73
CA PHE A 421 11.23 13.78 -19.26
C PHE A 421 10.64 15.05 -18.67
N ILE A 422 11.09 16.24 -19.09
CA ILE A 422 10.49 17.51 -18.65
C ILE A 422 9.02 17.63 -19.11
N GLU A 423 8.71 17.17 -20.32
CA GLU A 423 7.37 17.26 -20.90
C GLU A 423 6.33 16.44 -20.12
N ILE A 424 6.72 15.31 -19.51
CA ILE A 424 5.86 14.53 -18.61
C ILE A 424 5.37 15.42 -17.44
N PHE A 425 6.26 16.23 -16.86
CA PHE A 425 5.89 17.13 -15.76
C PHE A 425 5.12 18.38 -16.21
N ARG A 426 5.14 18.70 -17.52
CA ARG A 426 4.38 19.82 -18.10
C ARG A 426 2.95 19.46 -18.46
N GLN A 427 2.61 18.18 -18.56
CA GLN A 427 1.27 17.81 -18.98
C GLN A 427 0.20 18.40 -18.04
N PRO A 428 -0.89 18.96 -18.60
CA PRO A 428 -1.95 19.57 -17.81
C PRO A 428 -2.74 18.53 -17.02
N LYS A 429 -2.68 17.25 -17.40
CA LYS A 429 -3.38 16.12 -16.77
C LYS A 429 -2.49 14.87 -16.84
N GLY A 430 -2.80 13.85 -16.04
CA GLY A 430 -2.15 12.54 -16.13
C GLY A 430 -0.78 12.39 -15.42
N VAL A 431 -0.09 13.48 -15.06
CA VAL A 431 1.26 13.44 -14.46
C VAL A 431 1.39 12.48 -13.27
N ASN A 432 0.45 12.48 -12.34
CA ASN A 432 0.48 11.57 -11.20
C ASN A 432 0.44 10.09 -11.64
N ALA A 433 -0.40 9.75 -12.62
CA ALA A 433 -0.51 8.39 -13.14
C ALA A 433 0.75 7.98 -13.91
N ALA A 434 1.30 8.88 -14.72
CA ALA A 434 2.54 8.67 -15.45
C ALA A 434 3.73 8.42 -14.51
N VAL A 435 3.97 9.34 -13.56
CA VAL A 435 5.08 9.23 -12.61
C VAL A 435 4.95 7.99 -11.71
N LYS A 436 3.73 7.67 -11.25
CA LYS A 436 3.49 6.43 -10.48
C LYS A 436 3.84 5.17 -11.28
N ARG A 437 3.51 5.13 -12.57
CA ARG A 437 3.87 4.00 -13.46
C ARG A 437 5.36 3.99 -13.81
N MET A 438 5.98 5.15 -14.05
CA MET A 438 7.43 5.24 -14.24
C MET A 438 8.18 4.68 -13.02
N TYR A 439 7.69 4.98 -11.83
CA TYR A 439 8.20 4.43 -10.59
C TYR A 439 8.00 2.90 -10.51
N ALA A 440 6.75 2.41 -10.64
CA ALA A 440 6.42 0.99 -10.54
C ALA A 440 7.18 0.11 -11.56
N TYR A 441 7.42 0.63 -12.77
CA TYR A 441 8.13 -0.09 -13.83
C TYR A 441 9.65 0.10 -13.80
N GLY A 442 10.17 0.89 -12.85
CA GLY A 442 11.60 1.13 -12.67
C GLY A 442 12.23 2.18 -13.59
N ILE A 443 11.44 2.80 -14.47
CA ILE A 443 11.89 3.87 -15.37
C ILE A 443 12.42 5.07 -14.58
N LEU A 444 11.72 5.49 -13.52
CA LEU A 444 12.10 6.66 -12.75
C LEU A 444 13.47 6.50 -12.08
N GLY A 445 13.74 5.33 -11.47
CA GLY A 445 15.03 5.02 -10.88
C GLY A 445 16.14 4.78 -11.92
N ALA A 446 15.80 4.25 -13.11
CA ALA A 446 16.78 4.07 -14.19
C ALA A 446 17.19 5.42 -14.81
N TYR A 447 16.24 6.36 -14.95
CA TYR A 447 16.47 7.68 -15.51
C TYR A 447 17.13 8.64 -14.50
N LEU A 448 16.73 8.59 -13.22
CA LEU A 448 17.23 9.45 -12.16
C LEU A 448 17.99 8.63 -11.10
N PRO A 449 19.33 8.47 -11.22
CA PRO A 449 20.12 7.66 -10.30
C PRO A 449 20.05 8.10 -8.84
N SER A 450 19.79 9.38 -8.56
CA SER A 450 19.57 9.89 -7.22
C SER A 450 18.26 9.38 -6.61
N PHE A 451 17.20 9.23 -7.42
CA PHE A 451 15.94 8.61 -7.01
C PHE A 451 16.13 7.13 -6.68
N LYS A 452 16.91 6.40 -7.50
CA LYS A 452 17.24 5.00 -7.23
C LYS A 452 17.91 4.77 -5.87
N LYS A 453 18.66 5.77 -5.35
CA LYS A 453 19.33 5.68 -4.04
C LYS A 453 18.35 5.80 -2.86
N ILE A 454 17.25 6.53 -3.03
CA ILE A 454 16.20 6.67 -2.01
C ILE A 454 15.10 5.60 -2.15
N THR A 455 15.17 4.75 -3.20
CA THR A 455 14.17 3.69 -3.40
C THR A 455 14.21 2.66 -2.27
N GLY A 456 13.08 2.46 -1.59
CA GLY A 456 12.97 1.63 -0.39
C GLY A 456 13.75 2.15 0.81
N LEU A 457 14.14 3.43 0.81
CA LEU A 457 14.82 4.06 1.94
C LEU A 457 13.80 4.41 3.02
N MET A 458 13.78 3.61 4.08
CA MET A 458 13.05 3.91 5.30
C MET A 458 13.82 4.92 6.15
N GLN A 459 13.10 5.80 6.84
CA GLN A 459 13.66 6.60 7.93
C GLN A 459 13.03 6.10 9.24
N PHE A 460 13.84 5.52 10.12
CA PHE A 460 13.34 5.01 11.40
C PHE A 460 12.98 6.18 12.34
N ASN A 461 11.77 6.73 12.21
CA ASN A 461 11.22 7.73 13.10
C ASN A 461 9.68 7.68 13.11
N ILE A 462 9.07 8.15 14.20
CA ILE A 462 7.63 8.08 14.45
C ILE A 462 6.77 9.03 13.59
N PHE A 463 7.38 9.94 12.83
CA PHE A 463 6.67 10.98 12.08
C PHE A 463 6.46 10.65 10.61
N HIS A 464 7.18 9.67 10.07
CA HIS A 464 7.03 9.25 8.69
C HIS A 464 6.26 7.94 8.66
N ALA A 465 5.14 7.90 7.93
CA ALA A 465 4.44 6.63 7.70
C ALA A 465 4.99 5.88 6.48
N TYR A 466 5.80 6.54 5.64
CA TYR A 466 6.21 6.03 4.33
C TYR A 466 7.73 6.10 4.11
N THR A 467 8.27 5.24 3.23
CA THR A 467 9.65 5.39 2.71
C THR A 467 9.79 6.66 1.88
N VAL A 468 11.03 7.15 1.71
CA VAL A 468 11.32 8.45 1.08
C VAL A 468 10.82 8.54 -0.37
N ASP A 469 10.97 7.47 -1.15
CA ASP A 469 10.49 7.36 -2.52
C ASP A 469 8.96 7.40 -2.61
N GLU A 470 8.25 6.61 -1.80
CA GLU A 470 6.78 6.64 -1.78
C GLU A 470 6.26 8.01 -1.33
N HIS A 471 6.86 8.57 -0.27
CA HIS A 471 6.55 9.91 0.19
C HIS A 471 6.68 10.92 -0.97
N THR A 472 7.78 10.84 -1.75
CA THR A 472 7.97 11.69 -2.94
C THR A 472 6.84 11.53 -3.97
N ILE A 473 6.38 10.31 -4.24
CA ILE A 473 5.25 10.05 -5.15
C ILE A 473 3.93 10.62 -4.57
N LEU A 474 3.71 10.50 -3.26
CA LEU A 474 2.55 11.08 -2.57
C LEU A 474 2.56 12.61 -2.60
N VAL A 475 3.74 13.25 -2.47
CA VAL A 475 3.90 14.70 -2.63
C VAL A 475 3.48 15.12 -4.03
N ILE A 476 3.96 14.44 -5.08
CA ILE A 476 3.56 14.72 -6.47
C ILE A 476 2.04 14.53 -6.65
N ARG A 477 1.45 13.48 -6.07
CA ARG A 477 -0.01 13.26 -6.07
C ARG A 477 -0.75 14.44 -5.46
N ASN A 478 -0.33 14.91 -4.28
CA ASN A 478 -0.96 16.01 -3.56
C ASN A 478 -0.78 17.35 -4.28
N LEU A 479 0.41 17.63 -4.82
CA LEU A 479 0.66 18.81 -5.67
C LEU A 479 -0.29 18.82 -6.86
N ARG A 480 -0.45 17.68 -7.55
CA ARG A 480 -1.39 17.57 -8.68
C ARG A 480 -2.84 17.79 -8.29
N ARG A 481 -3.27 17.40 -7.09
CA ARG A 481 -4.64 17.67 -6.60
C ARG A 481 -4.96 19.15 -6.52
N PHE A 482 -3.99 20.01 -6.24
CA PHE A 482 -4.22 21.46 -6.19
C PHE A 482 -4.62 22.05 -7.56
N PHE A 483 -4.29 21.39 -8.68
CA PHE A 483 -4.69 21.85 -10.01
C PHE A 483 -6.06 21.29 -10.46
N ILE A 484 -6.68 20.42 -9.67
CA ILE A 484 -7.92 19.71 -10.05
C ILE A 484 -9.11 20.36 -9.37
N LYS A 485 -10.03 20.92 -10.18
CA LYS A 485 -11.23 21.63 -9.69
C LYS A 485 -12.09 20.79 -8.73
N GLN A 486 -12.20 19.49 -8.99
CA GLN A 486 -12.94 18.55 -8.15
C GLN A 486 -12.38 18.43 -6.73
N HIS A 487 -11.10 18.76 -6.51
CA HIS A 487 -10.45 18.73 -5.20
C HIS A 487 -10.26 20.14 -4.59
N ALA A 488 -10.73 21.19 -5.27
CA ALA A 488 -10.53 22.58 -4.84
C ALA A 488 -11.13 22.88 -3.46
N TYR A 489 -12.21 22.18 -3.07
CA TYR A 489 -12.85 22.34 -1.77
C TYR A 489 -11.97 21.90 -0.59
N GLU A 490 -10.95 21.08 -0.83
CA GLU A 490 -10.05 20.60 0.22
C GLU A 490 -9.10 21.71 0.68
N PHE A 491 -8.57 22.48 -0.27
CA PHE A 491 -7.63 23.59 -0.05
C PHE A 491 -7.86 24.73 -1.06
N PRO A 492 -8.91 25.55 -0.88
CA PRO A 492 -9.27 26.63 -1.81
C PRO A 492 -8.13 27.61 -2.16
N THR A 493 -7.36 28.07 -1.18
CA THR A 493 -6.21 28.97 -1.35
C THR A 493 -5.12 28.28 -2.16
N ALA A 494 -4.81 27.02 -1.85
CA ALA A 494 -3.82 26.26 -2.62
C ALA A 494 -4.27 26.07 -4.07
N HIS A 495 -5.56 25.79 -4.31
CA HIS A 495 -6.10 25.68 -5.67
C HIS A 495 -5.99 26.99 -6.45
N GLN A 496 -6.35 28.11 -5.82
CA GLN A 496 -6.23 29.42 -6.44
C GLN A 496 -4.78 29.75 -6.81
N ILE A 497 -3.83 29.54 -5.89
CA ILE A 497 -2.41 29.79 -6.15
C ILE A 497 -1.91 28.88 -7.27
N ALA A 498 -2.21 27.58 -7.19
CA ALA A 498 -1.79 26.60 -8.19
C ALA A 498 -2.27 26.97 -9.60
N THR A 499 -3.53 27.37 -9.76
CA THR A 499 -4.10 27.77 -11.06
C THR A 499 -3.51 29.05 -11.65
N GLN A 500 -2.82 29.86 -10.84
CA GLN A 500 -2.14 31.09 -11.28
C GLN A 500 -0.65 30.89 -11.57
N LEU A 501 -0.09 29.71 -11.28
CA LEU A 501 1.33 29.45 -11.53
C LEU A 501 1.64 29.42 -13.03
N CYS A 502 2.66 30.17 -13.44
CA CYS A 502 3.11 30.15 -14.83
C CYS A 502 3.80 28.84 -15.24
N LYS A 503 4.49 28.16 -14.30
CA LYS A 503 5.32 26.96 -14.57
C LYS A 503 5.10 25.85 -13.55
N PRO A 504 3.95 25.16 -13.59
CA PRO A 504 3.63 24.06 -12.67
C PRO A 504 4.69 22.96 -12.63
N GLU A 505 5.42 22.73 -13.73
CA GLU A 505 6.45 21.70 -13.81
C GLU A 505 7.60 21.95 -12.82
N ILE A 506 7.92 23.21 -12.50
CA ILE A 506 8.99 23.53 -11.54
C ILE A 506 8.58 23.14 -10.12
N LEU A 507 7.31 23.32 -9.77
CA LEU A 507 6.76 22.87 -8.49
C LEU A 507 6.79 21.34 -8.38
N LEU A 508 6.42 20.64 -9.45
CA LEU A 508 6.40 19.17 -9.46
C LEU A 508 7.82 18.58 -9.43
N LEU A 509 8.78 19.20 -10.14
CA LEU A 509 10.20 18.85 -10.04
C LEU A 509 10.74 19.15 -8.64
N ALA A 510 10.31 20.24 -7.99
CA ALA A 510 10.67 20.49 -6.59
C ALA A 510 10.14 19.39 -5.67
N GLY A 511 8.90 18.95 -5.89
CA GLY A 511 8.33 17.77 -5.23
C GLY A 511 9.15 16.50 -5.48
N LEU A 512 9.66 16.27 -6.69
CA LEU A 512 10.54 15.12 -6.98
C LEU A 512 11.91 15.20 -6.28
N PHE A 513 12.43 16.41 -6.07
CA PHE A 513 13.80 16.62 -5.58
C PHE A 513 13.92 16.98 -4.09
N HIS A 514 12.83 17.40 -3.41
CA HIS A 514 12.90 17.98 -2.04
C HIS A 514 13.68 17.08 -1.06
N ASP A 515 13.45 15.76 -1.14
CA ASP A 515 14.02 14.75 -0.26
C ASP A 515 15.03 13.81 -0.95
N ILE A 516 15.44 14.10 -2.19
CA ILE A 516 16.24 13.20 -3.05
C ILE A 516 17.63 12.86 -2.49
N ALA A 517 18.07 13.62 -1.49
CA ALA A 517 19.36 13.47 -0.84
C ALA A 517 19.27 12.89 0.59
N LYS A 518 18.08 12.46 1.05
CA LYS A 518 17.95 11.72 2.31
C LYS A 518 18.80 10.44 2.27
N GLY A 519 19.32 10.05 3.44
CA GLY A 519 20.26 8.92 3.59
C GLY A 519 21.71 9.22 3.18
N ARG A 520 22.04 10.47 2.82
CA ARG A 520 23.42 10.93 2.59
C ARG A 520 23.97 11.66 3.81
N ASN A 521 25.29 11.69 3.97
CA ASN A 521 25.94 12.43 5.05
C ASN A 521 25.81 13.94 4.81
N GLY A 522 25.15 14.64 5.74
CA GLY A 522 24.96 16.09 5.73
C GLY A 522 23.51 16.53 5.63
N ALA A 523 23.31 17.84 5.47
CA ALA A 523 22.00 18.47 5.31
C ALA A 523 21.38 18.10 3.95
N HIS A 524 20.31 17.29 3.96
CA HIS A 524 19.69 16.75 2.75
C HIS A 524 19.09 17.85 1.87
N GLU A 525 18.56 18.92 2.45
CA GLU A 525 18.03 20.07 1.72
C GLU A 525 19.14 20.79 0.93
N LYS A 526 20.36 20.87 1.47
CA LYS A 526 21.51 21.47 0.78
C LYS A 526 22.03 20.58 -0.35
N LEU A 527 22.19 19.28 -0.07
CA LEU A 527 22.65 18.31 -1.06
C LEU A 527 21.63 18.13 -2.19
N GLY A 528 20.34 18.09 -1.84
CA GLY A 528 19.24 18.02 -2.79
C GLY A 528 19.19 19.25 -3.69
N ALA A 529 19.44 20.44 -3.15
CA ALA A 529 19.50 21.67 -3.94
C ALA A 529 20.62 21.67 -4.99
N VAL A 530 21.77 21.05 -4.66
CA VAL A 530 22.88 20.85 -5.60
C VAL A 530 22.48 19.87 -6.70
N ASP A 531 21.88 18.74 -6.34
CA ASP A 531 21.38 17.74 -7.30
C ASP A 531 20.34 18.34 -8.25
N ALA A 532 19.38 19.10 -7.69
CA ALA A 532 18.32 19.76 -8.45
C ALA A 532 18.90 20.78 -9.43
N LYS A 533 19.87 21.60 -9.00
CA LYS A 533 20.56 22.56 -9.87
C LYS A 533 21.29 21.87 -11.02
N ALA A 534 22.06 20.82 -10.71
CA ALA A 534 22.78 20.05 -11.72
C ALA A 534 21.82 19.38 -12.71
N PHE A 535 20.69 18.86 -12.22
CA PHE A 535 19.63 18.30 -13.04
C PHE A 535 19.03 19.35 -13.98
N SER A 536 18.62 20.51 -13.46
CA SER A 536 18.05 21.60 -14.26
C SER A 536 18.97 22.04 -15.40
N GLN A 537 20.26 22.22 -15.10
CA GLN A 537 21.27 22.60 -16.09
C GLN A 537 21.42 21.52 -17.18
N LYS A 538 21.48 20.24 -16.78
CA LYS A 538 21.55 19.12 -17.74
C LYS A 538 20.32 19.00 -18.63
N HIS A 539 19.15 19.47 -18.16
CA HIS A 539 17.88 19.45 -18.89
C HIS A 539 17.55 20.78 -19.58
N ASN A 540 18.52 21.69 -19.69
CA ASN A 540 18.38 22.98 -20.37
C ASN A 540 17.25 23.86 -19.83
N LEU A 541 16.94 23.76 -18.53
CA LEU A 541 16.09 24.75 -17.87
C LEU A 541 16.84 26.08 -17.82
N ASN A 542 16.13 27.19 -18.04
CA ASN A 542 16.76 28.51 -17.96
C ASN A 542 17.24 28.81 -16.53
N LYS A 543 18.07 29.85 -16.40
CA LYS A 543 18.67 30.22 -15.12
C LYS A 543 17.64 30.52 -14.02
N ASN A 544 16.58 31.25 -14.34
CA ASN A 544 15.55 31.61 -13.35
C ASN A 544 14.81 30.38 -12.81
N ASP A 545 14.46 29.43 -13.69
CA ASP A 545 13.82 28.18 -13.31
C ASP A 545 14.75 27.28 -12.50
N THR A 546 16.03 27.24 -12.89
CA THR A 546 17.08 26.50 -12.18
C THR A 546 17.27 27.04 -10.76
N ASP A 547 17.37 28.36 -10.62
CA ASP A 547 17.55 29.02 -9.33
C ASP A 547 16.30 28.87 -8.45
N LEU A 548 15.10 28.94 -9.03
CA LEU A 548 13.85 28.70 -8.30
C LEU A 548 13.75 27.25 -7.81
N LEU A 549 14.00 26.26 -8.68
CA LEU A 549 13.96 24.84 -8.29
C LEU A 549 14.95 24.55 -7.17
N SER A 550 16.21 24.95 -7.35
CA SER A 550 17.27 24.74 -6.37
C SER A 550 16.94 25.45 -5.04
N TRP A 551 16.40 26.66 -5.09
CA TRP A 551 15.97 27.40 -3.91
C TRP A 551 14.81 26.72 -3.17
N LEU A 552 13.80 26.21 -3.89
CA LEU A 552 12.69 25.48 -3.29
C LEU A 552 13.17 24.24 -2.54
N VAL A 553 14.05 23.44 -3.16
CA VAL A 553 14.63 22.25 -2.51
C VAL A 553 15.49 22.66 -1.31
N LEU A 554 16.26 23.74 -1.40
CA LEU A 554 17.08 24.23 -0.27
C LEU A 554 16.24 24.70 0.92
N ARG A 555 15.05 25.24 0.66
CA ARG A 555 14.22 25.97 1.64
C ARG A 555 12.94 25.23 2.03
N HIS A 556 12.72 24.01 1.52
CA HIS A 556 11.43 23.31 1.68
C HIS A 556 11.01 23.10 3.15
N LEU A 557 11.96 23.02 4.09
CA LEU A 557 11.67 22.88 5.53
C LEU A 557 11.31 24.21 6.22
N ASP A 558 11.66 25.35 5.64
CA ASP A 558 11.61 26.65 6.32
C ASP A 558 10.20 27.11 6.62
N PHE A 559 9.26 26.93 5.69
CA PHE A 559 7.87 27.34 5.87
C PHE A 559 7.22 26.55 7.02
N SER A 560 7.37 25.22 6.99
CA SER A 560 6.84 24.33 8.03
C SER A 560 7.44 24.63 9.40
N TYR A 561 8.74 24.90 9.45
CA TYR A 561 9.43 25.29 10.68
C TYR A 561 8.88 26.61 11.25
N VAL A 562 8.78 27.67 10.45
CA VAL A 562 8.26 28.96 10.93
C VAL A 562 6.80 28.84 11.36
N ALA A 563 5.95 28.21 10.55
CA ALA A 563 4.53 28.05 10.85
C ALA A 563 4.28 27.31 12.17
N GLN A 564 5.10 26.31 12.50
CA GLN A 564 4.86 25.42 13.64
C GLN A 564 5.72 25.70 14.88
N LYS A 565 6.84 26.42 14.74
CA LYS A 565 7.83 26.61 15.83
C LYS A 565 8.08 28.08 16.19
N LYS A 566 7.48 29.03 15.50
CA LYS A 566 7.62 30.47 15.78
C LYS A 566 6.27 31.11 16.09
N ASP A 567 6.30 32.28 16.70
CA ASP A 567 5.11 33.09 16.96
C ASP A 567 4.74 33.87 15.70
N LEU A 568 3.60 33.55 15.09
CA LEU A 568 3.09 34.19 13.87
C LEU A 568 2.41 35.54 14.12
N SER A 569 2.27 35.95 15.39
CA SER A 569 1.79 37.28 15.76
C SER A 569 2.91 38.32 15.84
N ASP A 570 4.17 37.89 15.93
CA ASP A 570 5.34 38.75 15.95
C ASP A 570 5.66 39.30 14.54
N PRO A 571 5.54 40.62 14.30
CA PRO A 571 5.83 41.22 13.00
C PRO A 571 7.29 41.03 12.56
N GLU A 572 8.24 40.92 13.49
CA GLU A 572 9.65 40.73 13.17
C GLU A 572 9.90 39.35 12.56
N ILE A 573 9.25 38.31 13.09
CA ILE A 573 9.31 36.95 12.53
C ILE A 573 8.74 36.92 11.11
N ILE A 574 7.61 37.58 10.88
CA ILE A 574 6.99 37.68 9.55
C ILE A 574 7.92 38.42 8.58
N GLN A 575 8.51 39.54 9.01
CA GLN A 575 9.42 40.34 8.20
C GLN A 575 10.68 39.55 7.83
N GLN A 576 11.32 38.88 8.80
CA GLN A 576 12.49 38.01 8.56
C GLN A 576 12.18 36.88 7.58
N PHE A 577 10.99 36.28 7.68
CA PHE A 577 10.56 35.24 6.75
C PHE A 577 10.28 35.82 5.35
N ALA A 578 9.62 36.98 5.27
CA ALA A 578 9.37 37.69 4.01
C ALA A 578 10.67 38.05 3.29
N GLU A 579 11.68 38.56 4.00
CA GLU A 579 13.01 38.85 3.45
C GLU A 579 13.70 37.60 2.91
N LYS A 580 13.60 36.48 3.64
CA LYS A 580 14.16 35.19 3.24
C LYS A 580 13.50 34.62 1.99
N VAL A 581 12.19 34.78 1.85
CA VAL A 581 11.40 34.35 0.69
C VAL A 581 11.63 35.28 -0.50
N GLY A 582 11.63 36.59 -0.26
CA GLY A 582 11.99 37.65 -1.19
C GLY A 582 10.91 38.04 -2.21
N THR A 583 10.14 37.09 -2.75
CA THR A 583 9.10 37.39 -3.75
C THR A 583 7.82 36.59 -3.54
N GLN A 584 6.67 37.13 -3.97
CA GLN A 584 5.39 36.41 -3.93
C GLN A 584 5.48 35.08 -4.69
N GLN A 585 6.15 35.06 -5.84
CA GLN A 585 6.33 33.83 -6.62
C GLN A 585 7.02 32.73 -5.80
N ARG A 586 8.07 33.06 -5.04
CA ARG A 586 8.75 32.07 -4.18
C ARG A 586 7.85 31.61 -3.04
N LEU A 587 7.07 32.52 -2.46
CA LEU A 587 6.10 32.21 -1.40
C LEU A 587 5.05 31.22 -1.89
N ASP A 588 4.48 31.46 -3.08
CA ASP A 588 3.46 30.63 -3.70
C ASP A 588 3.93 29.19 -3.90
N TYR A 589 5.11 29.01 -4.50
CA TYR A 589 5.68 27.67 -4.73
C TYR A 589 6.06 26.98 -3.41
N LEU A 590 6.66 27.71 -2.47
CA LEU A 590 7.08 27.15 -1.19
C LEU A 590 5.88 26.71 -0.35
N TYR A 591 4.82 27.53 -0.31
CA TYR A 591 3.57 27.18 0.36
C TYR A 591 2.96 25.90 -0.19
N LEU A 592 2.80 25.80 -1.52
CA LEU A 592 2.23 24.62 -2.15
C LEU A 592 3.09 23.36 -1.94
N LEU A 593 4.41 23.49 -2.06
CA LEU A 593 5.34 22.38 -1.79
C LEU A 593 5.21 21.90 -0.35
N THR A 594 5.24 22.83 0.61
CA THR A 594 5.17 22.51 2.04
C THR A 594 3.82 21.89 2.42
N LEU A 595 2.72 22.41 1.89
CA LEU A 595 1.39 21.86 2.11
C LEU A 595 1.28 20.42 1.59
N ALA A 596 1.80 20.16 0.38
CA ALA A 596 1.80 18.81 -0.19
C ALA A 596 2.72 17.86 0.58
N ASP A 597 3.90 18.32 1.00
CA ASP A 597 4.87 17.58 1.80
C ASP A 597 4.27 17.13 3.14
N VAL A 598 3.82 18.08 3.97
CA VAL A 598 3.26 17.77 5.29
C VAL A 598 2.02 16.88 5.18
N ARG A 599 1.16 17.08 4.18
CA ARG A 599 0.01 16.20 3.90
C ARG A 599 0.41 14.77 3.50
N SER A 600 1.64 14.55 3.04
CA SER A 600 2.16 13.25 2.59
C SER A 600 2.93 12.48 3.67
N THR A 601 2.98 12.97 4.91
CA THR A 601 3.74 12.34 6.01
C THR A 601 2.93 11.25 6.73
N SER A 602 1.76 11.59 7.28
CA SER A 602 0.74 10.66 7.78
C SER A 602 -0.62 11.36 7.88
N ASP A 603 -1.71 10.59 7.99
CA ASP A 603 -3.07 11.13 8.11
C ASP A 603 -3.27 11.89 9.43
N GLU A 604 -2.51 11.57 10.48
CA GLU A 604 -2.58 12.21 11.80
C GLU A 604 -1.81 13.53 11.86
N VAL A 605 -0.80 13.71 10.99
CA VAL A 605 0.06 14.89 11.00
C VAL A 605 -0.67 16.11 10.46
N TRP A 606 -1.59 15.97 9.49
CA TRP A 606 -2.33 17.10 8.93
C TRP A 606 -3.67 17.33 9.61
N ASN A 607 -3.91 18.53 10.14
CA ASN A 607 -5.17 18.89 10.81
C ASN A 607 -5.55 20.36 10.56
N ASP A 608 -6.80 20.71 10.89
CA ASP A 608 -7.34 22.07 10.69
C ASP A 608 -6.50 23.15 11.39
N TRP A 609 -5.93 22.86 12.56
CA TRP A 609 -5.08 23.82 13.27
C TRP A 609 -3.78 24.13 12.51
N LYS A 610 -3.11 23.11 11.95
CA LYS A 610 -1.93 23.33 11.08
C LYS A 610 -2.30 24.08 9.80
N ASN A 611 -3.47 23.79 9.22
CA ASN A 611 -3.97 24.53 8.07
C ASN A 611 -4.08 26.03 8.39
N GLN A 612 -4.65 26.38 9.55
CA GLN A 612 -4.74 27.78 10.00
C GLN A 612 -3.38 28.46 10.14
N LEU A 613 -2.40 27.79 10.73
CA LEU A 613 -1.03 28.33 10.87
C LEU A 613 -0.39 28.59 9.50
N PHE A 614 -0.57 27.66 8.57
CA PHE A 614 0.01 27.76 7.23
C PHE A 614 -0.63 28.92 6.45
N LEU A 615 -1.95 29.07 6.52
CA LEU A 615 -2.68 30.19 5.92
C LEU A 615 -2.28 31.52 6.55
N GLN A 616 -2.21 31.58 7.89
CA GLN A 616 -1.79 32.79 8.60
C GLN A 616 -0.39 33.24 8.18
N LEU A 617 0.60 32.33 8.16
CA LEU A 617 1.94 32.65 7.71
C LEU A 617 1.95 33.13 6.24
N TYR A 618 1.24 32.42 5.36
CA TYR A 618 1.16 32.79 3.94
C TYR A 618 0.57 34.20 3.73
N HIS A 619 -0.53 34.53 4.40
CA HIS A 619 -1.18 35.84 4.28
C HIS A 619 -0.35 36.97 4.91
N ASN A 620 0.18 36.77 6.11
CA ASN A 620 1.03 37.77 6.76
C ASN A 620 2.29 38.06 5.94
N THR A 621 2.91 37.01 5.39
CA THR A 621 4.09 37.15 4.52
C THR A 621 3.75 37.84 3.20
N THR A 622 2.59 37.51 2.62
CA THR A 622 2.07 38.21 1.43
C THR A 622 1.95 39.71 1.69
N GLN A 623 1.35 40.11 2.81
CA GLN A 623 1.19 41.52 3.18
C GLN A 623 2.54 42.20 3.42
N ALA A 624 3.49 41.52 4.06
CA ALA A 624 4.84 42.06 4.27
C ALA A 624 5.60 42.26 2.94
N LEU A 625 5.46 41.32 1.99
CA LEU A 625 6.03 41.44 0.65
C LEU A 625 5.34 42.58 -0.14
N ASP A 626 4.01 42.71 -0.06
CA ASP A 626 3.26 43.78 -0.71
C ASP A 626 3.57 45.16 -0.09
N SER A 627 3.85 45.25 1.22
CA SER A 627 4.27 46.49 1.90
C SER A 627 5.62 47.03 1.39
N SER A 628 6.42 46.17 0.74
CA SER A 628 7.67 46.54 0.07
C SER A 628 7.50 46.83 -1.44
N SER A 629 6.31 46.60 -2.01
CA SER A 629 6.00 46.88 -3.42
C SER A 629 4.67 47.62 -3.57
N SER A 630 4.72 48.89 -3.96
CA SER A 630 3.54 49.74 -4.13
C SER A 630 2.58 49.26 -5.23
N GLN A 631 1.62 48.38 -4.90
CA GLN A 631 0.30 48.24 -5.57
C GLN A 631 -0.66 47.29 -4.79
N PRO A 632 -1.96 47.60 -4.63
CA PRO A 632 -2.87 46.79 -3.81
C PRO A 632 -3.58 45.69 -4.62
N ARG A 633 -3.24 44.41 -4.35
CA ARG A 633 -3.95 43.20 -4.85
C ARG A 633 -4.88 42.56 -3.80
N ASP A 634 -5.26 43.32 -2.77
CA ASP A 634 -5.66 42.80 -1.45
C ASP A 634 -7.07 42.17 -1.34
N ARG A 635 -8.03 42.57 -2.18
CA ARG A 635 -9.44 42.14 -1.96
C ARG A 635 -9.66 40.66 -2.23
N VAL A 636 -9.13 40.10 -3.32
CA VAL A 636 -9.40 38.69 -3.67
C VAL A 636 -8.80 37.73 -2.63
N LYS A 637 -7.62 38.04 -2.08
CA LYS A 637 -6.96 37.20 -1.06
C LYS A 637 -7.73 37.20 0.27
N GLN A 638 -8.27 38.36 0.67
CA GLN A 638 -9.03 38.49 1.91
C GLN A 638 -10.36 37.70 1.89
N ALA A 639 -11.12 37.77 0.79
CA ALA A 639 -12.34 36.98 0.62
C ALA A 639 -12.08 35.48 0.79
N ILE A 640 -10.96 35.00 0.25
CA ILE A 640 -10.65 33.57 0.23
C ILE A 640 -10.21 33.08 1.61
N PHE A 641 -9.39 33.86 2.32
CA PHE A 641 -9.08 33.61 3.72
C PHE A 641 -10.34 33.51 4.58
N ASN A 642 -11.26 34.46 4.40
CA ASN A 642 -12.52 34.48 5.11
C ASN A 642 -13.40 33.26 4.77
N LYS A 643 -13.44 32.81 3.50
CA LYS A 643 -14.13 31.59 3.07
C LYS A 643 -13.53 30.35 3.72
N GLU A 644 -12.21 30.15 3.67
CA GLU A 644 -11.58 28.95 4.24
C GLU A 644 -11.80 28.86 5.75
N LYS A 645 -11.56 29.96 6.47
CA LYS A 645 -11.77 30.02 7.91
C LYS A 645 -13.24 29.84 8.30
N ALA A 646 -14.18 30.33 7.49
CA ALA A 646 -15.61 30.08 7.70
C ALA A 646 -15.97 28.60 7.48
N SER A 647 -15.36 27.95 6.49
CA SER A 647 -15.59 26.54 6.19
C SER A 647 -15.14 25.65 7.34
N GLU A 648 -14.00 25.96 7.95
CA GLU A 648 -13.52 25.27 9.15
C GLU A 648 -14.46 25.45 10.35
N LEU A 649 -14.99 26.65 10.56
CA LEU A 649 -15.96 26.91 11.63
C LEU A 649 -17.27 26.13 11.43
N LEU A 650 -17.69 25.94 10.18
CA LEU A 650 -18.85 25.11 9.82
C LEU A 650 -18.57 23.61 10.04
N LYS A 651 -17.39 23.13 9.64
CA LYS A 651 -16.96 21.73 9.87
C LYS A 651 -16.94 21.36 11.34
N LYS A 652 -16.39 22.23 12.20
CA LYS A 652 -16.39 22.04 13.67
C LYS A 652 -17.79 21.91 14.26
N ARG A 653 -18.82 22.33 13.54
CA ARG A 653 -20.23 22.28 13.93
C ARG A 653 -21.02 21.20 13.20
N GLY A 654 -20.35 20.25 12.54
CA GLY A 654 -20.97 19.11 11.88
C GLY A 654 -21.42 19.34 10.44
N LEU A 655 -21.15 20.53 9.87
CA LEU A 655 -21.51 20.85 8.49
C LEU A 655 -20.31 20.61 7.56
N ILE A 656 -20.44 19.61 6.68
CA ILE A 656 -19.43 19.34 5.65
C ILE A 656 -19.68 20.22 4.40
N PRO A 657 -18.64 20.53 3.61
CA PRO A 657 -18.76 21.44 2.46
C PRO A 657 -19.87 21.11 1.46
N MET A 658 -20.19 19.82 1.27
CA MET A 658 -21.30 19.39 0.39
C MET A 658 -22.64 20.02 0.76
N HIS A 659 -22.86 20.37 2.03
CA HIS A 659 -24.13 20.94 2.49
C HIS A 659 -24.32 22.41 2.06
N PHE A 660 -23.25 23.20 1.94
CA PHE A 660 -23.37 24.65 1.75
C PHE A 660 -22.63 25.21 0.52
N GLN A 661 -22.01 24.34 -0.28
CA GLN A 661 -21.24 24.76 -1.46
C GLN A 661 -22.10 25.45 -2.53
N GLY A 662 -23.33 24.96 -2.76
CA GLY A 662 -24.26 25.58 -3.71
C GLY A 662 -24.62 27.02 -3.28
N PHE A 663 -24.89 27.21 -1.98
CA PHE A 663 -25.13 28.52 -1.39
C PHE A 663 -23.93 29.46 -1.57
N TRP A 664 -22.71 29.01 -1.29
CA TRP A 664 -21.51 29.86 -1.46
C TRP A 664 -21.20 30.25 -2.91
N GLN A 665 -21.53 29.38 -3.88
CA GLN A 665 -21.37 29.71 -5.31
C GLN A 665 -22.23 30.90 -5.71
N ALA A 666 -23.43 31.03 -5.16
CA ALA A 666 -24.33 32.16 -5.44
C ALA A 666 -23.71 33.52 -5.05
N PHE A 667 -22.82 33.54 -4.04
CA PHE A 667 -22.16 34.75 -3.56
C PHE A 667 -20.76 35.00 -4.16
N GLU A 668 -20.25 34.13 -5.03
CA GLU A 668 -18.87 34.24 -5.56
C GLU A 668 -18.61 35.51 -6.36
N GLN A 669 -19.65 36.07 -6.98
CA GLN A 669 -19.57 37.32 -7.75
C GLN A 669 -19.87 38.57 -6.89
N THR A 670 -20.01 38.42 -5.57
CA THR A 670 -20.38 39.49 -4.65
C THR A 670 -19.26 39.83 -3.67
N ASP A 671 -19.36 40.99 -3.02
CA ASP A 671 -18.44 41.43 -1.96
C ASP A 671 -18.65 40.70 -0.62
N PHE A 672 -19.59 39.74 -0.54
CA PHE A 672 -19.98 39.08 0.70
C PHE A 672 -18.79 38.56 1.52
N PHE A 673 -17.89 37.82 0.87
CA PHE A 673 -16.73 37.23 1.53
C PHE A 673 -15.64 38.25 1.90
N ASN A 674 -15.64 39.43 1.26
CA ASN A 674 -14.72 40.52 1.55
C ASN A 674 -15.18 41.37 2.73
N ARG A 675 -16.48 41.52 2.93
CA ARG A 675 -17.06 42.44 3.93
C ARG A 675 -17.34 41.77 5.28
N GLN A 676 -17.45 40.45 5.29
CA GLN A 676 -17.82 39.68 6.47
C GLN A 676 -16.59 38.97 7.04
N SER A 677 -16.51 38.91 8.37
CA SER A 677 -15.55 38.04 9.04
C SER A 677 -15.89 36.58 8.80
N ALA A 678 -14.89 35.70 8.91
CA ALA A 678 -15.10 34.25 8.81
C ALA A 678 -16.19 33.72 9.76
N ALA A 679 -16.32 34.31 10.96
CA ALA A 679 -17.35 33.95 11.91
C ALA A 679 -18.75 34.39 11.46
N GLU A 680 -18.88 35.57 10.87
CA GLU A 680 -20.14 36.06 10.28
C GLU A 680 -20.53 35.20 9.07
N ILE A 681 -19.59 34.86 8.18
CA ILE A 681 -19.85 33.98 7.04
C ILE A 681 -20.35 32.61 7.50
N ALA A 682 -19.66 31.98 8.46
CA ALA A 682 -20.09 30.68 9.00
C ALA A 682 -21.47 30.75 9.67
N ARG A 683 -21.76 31.85 10.38
CA ARG A 683 -23.09 32.05 11.00
C ARG A 683 -24.18 32.20 9.95
N ILE A 684 -24.00 33.10 8.98
CA ILE A 684 -24.97 33.38 7.91
C ILE A 684 -25.22 32.12 7.08
N THR A 685 -24.15 31.39 6.74
CA THR A 685 -24.24 30.13 6.01
C THR A 685 -25.12 29.13 6.76
N ARG A 686 -24.93 28.95 8.07
CA ARG A 686 -25.75 28.02 8.87
C ARG A 686 -27.23 28.40 8.90
N VAL A 687 -27.53 29.69 8.89
CA VAL A 687 -28.91 30.18 8.95
C VAL A 687 -29.62 29.94 7.61
N LEU A 688 -28.92 30.10 6.49
CA LEU A 688 -29.57 30.18 5.18
C LEU A 688 -29.40 28.94 4.28
N PHE A 689 -28.51 28.01 4.62
CA PHE A 689 -28.21 26.90 3.69
C PHE A 689 -29.30 25.82 3.62
N GLU A 690 -30.17 25.69 4.63
CA GLU A 690 -31.31 24.75 4.66
C GLU A 690 -32.65 25.39 4.27
N GLU A 691 -32.67 26.72 4.09
CA GLU A 691 -33.89 27.48 3.85
C GLU A 691 -34.32 27.42 2.38
N ASP A 692 -35.63 27.36 2.16
CA ASP A 692 -36.22 27.26 0.82
C ASP A 692 -35.89 28.49 -0.03
N HIS A 693 -35.20 28.28 -1.15
CA HIS A 693 -34.74 29.34 -2.03
C HIS A 693 -35.86 29.98 -2.87
N GLU A 694 -37.07 29.43 -2.86
CA GLU A 694 -38.25 30.01 -3.53
C GLU A 694 -39.11 30.89 -2.59
N ALA A 695 -38.77 30.95 -1.30
CA ALA A 695 -39.46 31.78 -0.30
C ALA A 695 -38.63 33.01 0.14
N ILE A 696 -39.30 34.08 0.56
CA ILE A 696 -38.63 35.23 1.20
C ILE A 696 -38.31 34.85 2.66
N ASN A 697 -37.04 34.60 2.96
CA ASN A 697 -36.59 34.17 4.28
C ASN A 697 -36.12 35.37 5.10
N ILE A 698 -36.91 35.76 6.12
CA ILE A 698 -36.59 36.90 6.97
C ILE A 698 -36.04 36.41 8.31
N HIS A 699 -34.74 36.64 8.56
CA HIS A 699 -34.13 36.37 9.86
C HIS A 699 -33.79 37.68 10.57
N LEU A 700 -34.35 37.85 11.77
CA LEU A 700 -34.09 38.97 12.66
C LEU A 700 -33.21 38.53 13.81
N GLN A 701 -32.05 39.16 13.96
CA GLN A 701 -31.18 38.98 15.11
C GLN A 701 -31.12 40.28 15.94
N PRO A 702 -31.75 40.33 17.14
CA PRO A 702 -31.86 41.55 17.94
C PRO A 702 -30.52 42.08 18.48
N THR A 703 -29.47 41.26 18.49
CA THR A 703 -28.17 41.66 19.04
C THR A 703 -27.04 40.99 18.26
N THR A 704 -26.27 41.81 17.55
CA THR A 704 -25.03 41.40 16.88
C THR A 704 -23.79 41.82 17.65
N SER A 705 -22.63 41.30 17.28
CA SER A 705 -21.31 41.74 17.76
C SER A 705 -21.03 43.23 17.48
N ARG A 706 -21.82 43.87 16.62
CA ARG A 706 -21.73 45.31 16.29
C ARG A 706 -22.77 46.17 17.02
N GLY A 707 -23.54 45.62 17.95
CA GLY A 707 -24.48 46.37 18.80
C GLY A 707 -25.76 46.86 18.11
N ALA A 708 -26.07 46.34 16.92
CA ALA A 708 -27.29 46.66 16.17
C ALA A 708 -28.14 45.42 15.88
N THR A 709 -29.44 45.62 15.67
CA THR A 709 -30.34 44.60 15.12
C THR A 709 -29.95 44.32 13.68
N GLU A 710 -29.66 43.06 13.37
CA GLU A 710 -29.38 42.61 12.00
C GLU A 710 -30.62 41.96 11.40
N LEU A 711 -30.90 42.34 10.16
CA LEU A 711 -31.99 41.83 9.35
C LEU A 711 -31.36 41.18 8.11
N ILE A 712 -31.60 39.89 7.93
CA ILE A 712 -31.24 39.12 6.74
C ILE A 712 -32.55 38.83 6.00
N ILE A 713 -32.64 39.26 4.74
CA ILE A 713 -33.78 39.04 3.83
C ILE A 713 -33.25 38.34 2.58
#